data_AF-A0A024UQ44-F1
#
_entry.id   AF-A0A024UQ44-F1
#
_cell.length_a   1.000
_cell.length_b   1.000
_cell.length_c   1.000
_cell.angle_alpha   90.00
_cell.angle_beta   90.00
_cell.angle_gamma   90.00
#
_symmetry.space_group_name_H-M   'P 1'
#
loop_
_entity.id
_entity.type
_entity.pdbx_description
1 polymer ?
#
loop_
_entity_poly.entity_id
_entity_poly.type
_entity_poly.pdbx_seq_one_letter_code
_entity_poly.pdbx_strand_id
1 'polypeptide(L)'
;MIRAVDLPLDLQQFILRPIESPLRAWGPSVAKEVMRAHDDNSVKSVPLQLALVVLRLTRFAPNVFLRYLPVLKKKLVLLTTARHFHSMLTELQQVLVWSSIHPVIIDFFDTIPSLHNPTSTNATLFASSNDRYMPSMQTSLSQSPVWAIQQAYYKSQGMAAWSSNTVPYGVSSSSFVAAAYARVVFRFFADCYHRNFLAPTGAVNCFVLEGGSGSCKFAAAFVPELMALLRDANLLQSIRPCTVLTDLCADVIESRMIHPVFQSLRQQFPYAVDFAVMSCDSIIRNDPVHLRLANTTLTVAGQPLFLIGNYFLDSLPTDAFVVDEAGTTFEIRTDSRADEFVPSPLADVATYYKDDDDVSATLNQTLASIVEVIRTSYPGRRGLVLFPVHAFQFLSALRRLQGPATPFAMLVGDATVHFSDLLQDIPELSPHADCFCLPVDFDVIQRFLDVAFHPTHVVQVTSTVPVFSDSFQVLHATMFPTAPNASLIEPLSHECFTQELKGFGANDCDLILGALEGSRGFSTLTPQAAFLALSNFDFDVFLLFKWQIVKAAAHLAVADPQRDHLVSLGTKCYQKRYSLAVVDDFNVQLSMARWFYAFRAYEASAEILKALMPTHDVRALYLLGLVCAQLGARDKARLLLQSCHSRKPHTKFAARLKAL
;
A
#
# COMPACT_ATOMS: atom_id res chain seq x y z
N MET A 1 -7.35 -39.92 11.07
CA MET A 1 -6.34 -39.48 12.04
C MET A 1 -4.97 -39.48 11.35
N ILE A 2 -4.63 -38.38 10.69
CA ILE A 2 -3.25 -38.07 10.30
C ILE A 2 -2.84 -37.01 11.31
N ARG A 3 -1.97 -37.39 12.26
CA ARG A 3 -1.39 -36.45 13.22
C ARG A 3 -0.67 -35.36 12.43
N ALA A 4 -0.63 -34.15 12.99
CA ALA A 4 0.27 -33.08 12.58
C ALA A 4 1.64 -33.69 12.25
N VAL A 5 1.90 -33.89 10.95
CA VAL A 5 3.24 -34.23 10.49
C VAL A 5 4.02 -32.96 10.68
N ASP A 6 5.05 -33.08 11.50
CA ASP A 6 6.05 -32.10 11.82
C ASP A 6 6.30 -31.17 10.64
N LEU A 7 5.87 -29.91 10.78
CA LEU A 7 6.57 -28.83 10.13
C LEU A 7 8.05 -29.03 10.48
N PRO A 8 8.97 -29.04 9.50
CA PRO A 8 10.37 -29.02 9.87
C PRO A 8 10.56 -27.79 10.77
N LEU A 9 11.30 -27.99 11.87
CA LEU A 9 11.43 -27.05 12.98
C LEU A 9 11.91 -25.66 12.52
N ASP A 10 12.54 -25.62 11.33
CA ASP A 10 12.99 -24.44 10.60
C ASP A 10 11.84 -23.56 10.08
N LEU A 11 10.74 -24.13 9.62
CA LEU A 11 9.57 -23.41 9.10
C LEU A 11 8.82 -22.69 10.23
N GLN A 12 8.67 -23.32 11.41
CA GLN A 12 8.07 -22.67 12.57
C GLN A 12 8.90 -21.48 13.07
N GLN A 13 10.24 -21.57 13.02
CA GLN A 13 11.15 -20.49 13.39
C GLN A 13 11.22 -19.37 12.32
N PHE A 14 11.15 -19.72 11.03
CA PHE A 14 11.08 -18.77 9.91
C PHE A 14 9.80 -17.92 9.95
N ILE A 15 8.70 -18.56 10.36
CA ILE A 15 7.35 -17.99 10.40
C ILE A 15 7.13 -17.01 11.58
N LEU A 16 7.81 -17.19 12.72
CA LEU A 16 7.61 -16.38 13.93
C LEU A 16 8.55 -15.17 14.08
N ARG A 17 9.43 -14.91 13.09
CA ARG A 17 10.49 -13.89 13.11
C ARG A 17 11.27 -13.80 14.43
N PRO A 18 12.45 -14.44 14.51
CA PRO A 18 13.54 -13.85 15.29
C PRO A 18 14.87 -13.82 14.52
N ILE A 19 15.03 -12.79 13.68
CA ILE A 19 16.31 -12.12 13.38
C ILE A 19 15.91 -10.63 13.32
N GLU A 20 16.58 -9.76 14.08
CA GLU A 20 16.17 -8.38 14.39
C GLU A 20 15.33 -7.69 13.30
N SER A 21 14.03 -7.41 13.57
CA SER A 21 13.19 -6.62 12.66
C SER A 21 13.96 -5.37 12.21
N PRO A 22 13.93 -4.98 10.92
CA PRO A 22 14.59 -3.77 10.45
C PRO A 22 14.27 -2.55 11.32
N LEU A 23 13.04 -2.46 11.83
CA LEU A 23 12.62 -1.43 12.78
C LEU A 23 13.44 -1.46 14.09
N ARG A 24 13.70 -2.63 14.65
CA ARG A 24 14.51 -2.80 15.87
C ARG A 24 15.97 -2.41 15.63
N ALA A 25 16.54 -2.79 14.49
CA ALA A 25 17.94 -2.52 14.18
C ALA A 25 18.18 -1.05 13.77
N TRP A 26 17.30 -0.49 12.94
CA TRP A 26 17.53 0.77 12.24
C TRP A 26 16.67 1.92 12.73
N GLY A 27 15.52 1.62 13.34
CA GLY A 27 14.56 2.60 13.83
C GLY A 27 15.16 3.68 14.76
N PRO A 28 15.93 3.31 15.80
CA PRO A 28 16.57 4.29 16.69
C PRO A 28 17.53 5.25 15.97
N SER A 29 18.25 4.77 14.95
CA SER A 29 19.19 5.59 14.17
C SER A 29 18.47 6.64 13.33
N VAL A 30 17.36 6.25 12.69
CA VAL A 30 16.52 7.15 11.90
C VAL A 30 15.78 8.14 12.82
N ALA A 31 15.21 7.66 13.92
CA ALA A 31 14.53 8.49 14.91
C ALA A 31 15.44 9.59 15.48
N LYS A 32 16.70 9.27 15.77
CA LYS A 32 17.68 10.26 16.26
C LYS A 32 17.88 11.41 15.29
N GLU A 33 17.89 11.12 14.00
CA GLU A 33 18.11 12.14 12.97
C GLU A 33 16.86 12.97 12.71
N VAL A 34 15.67 12.33 12.68
CA VAL A 34 14.39 13.06 12.63
C VAL A 34 14.26 13.99 13.84
N MET A 35 14.57 13.52 15.05
CA MET A 35 14.58 14.34 16.27
C MET A 35 15.50 15.56 16.16
N ARG A 36 16.72 15.38 15.63
CA ARG A 36 17.69 16.48 15.46
C ARG A 36 17.21 17.55 14.49
N ALA A 37 16.58 17.16 13.38
CA ALA A 37 16.05 18.10 12.40
C ALA A 37 15.01 19.07 13.00
N HIS A 38 14.44 18.74 14.17
CA HIS A 38 13.44 19.57 14.85
C HIS A 38 13.91 20.21 16.16
N ASP A 39 15.10 19.86 16.66
CA ASP A 39 15.64 20.46 17.88
C ASP A 39 15.92 21.96 17.71
N ASP A 40 16.23 22.39 16.48
CA ASP A 40 16.46 23.80 16.14
C ASP A 40 15.18 24.67 16.32
N ASN A 41 13.99 24.07 16.38
CA ASN A 41 12.69 24.76 16.39
C ASN A 41 11.80 24.46 17.62
N SER A 42 12.37 23.97 18.73
CA SER A 42 11.66 23.52 19.96
C SER A 42 10.74 22.31 19.75
N VAL A 43 10.90 21.26 20.56
CA VAL A 43 10.13 20.01 20.47
C VAL A 43 8.61 20.25 20.44
N LYS A 44 8.09 21.30 21.11
CA LYS A 44 6.65 21.63 21.15
C LYS A 44 6.05 22.01 19.77
N SER A 45 6.88 22.36 18.78
CA SER A 45 6.43 22.71 17.43
C SER A 45 6.20 21.48 16.55
N VAL A 46 6.85 20.35 16.85
CA VAL A 46 6.83 19.13 16.03
C VAL A 46 5.39 18.68 15.73
N PRO A 47 5.01 18.45 14.46
CA PRO A 47 3.70 17.91 14.09
C PRO A 47 3.38 16.62 14.85
N LEU A 48 2.10 16.41 15.21
CA LEU A 48 1.70 15.25 16.00
C LEU A 48 1.96 13.94 15.23
N GLN A 49 1.73 13.94 13.91
CA GLN A 49 2.05 12.84 13.00
C GLN A 49 3.53 12.45 13.10
N LEU A 50 4.42 13.43 13.05
CA LEU A 50 5.86 13.18 13.07
C LEU A 50 6.37 12.76 14.45
N ALA A 51 5.75 13.26 15.52
CA ALA A 51 6.00 12.74 16.87
C ALA A 51 5.62 11.25 16.96
N LEU A 52 4.46 10.85 16.42
CA LEU A 52 4.04 9.44 16.38
C LEU A 52 5.02 8.58 15.58
N VAL A 53 5.47 9.05 14.41
CA VAL A 53 6.51 8.37 13.60
C VAL A 53 7.77 8.09 14.43
N VAL A 54 8.26 9.09 15.17
CA VAL A 54 9.46 8.92 16.03
C VAL A 54 9.21 7.93 17.17
N LEU A 55 8.01 7.93 17.76
CA LEU A 55 7.63 6.93 18.75
C LEU A 55 7.59 5.53 18.14
N ARG A 56 6.98 5.33 16.96
CA ARG A 56 6.96 4.04 16.26
C ARG A 56 8.36 3.55 15.90
N LEU A 57 9.21 4.41 15.36
CA LEU A 57 10.63 4.12 15.06
C LEU A 57 11.41 3.63 16.28
N THR A 58 11.04 4.10 17.48
CA THR A 58 11.70 3.74 18.74
C THR A 58 10.92 2.69 19.53
N ARG A 59 9.83 2.15 18.97
CA ARG A 59 8.91 1.22 19.64
C ARG A 59 8.43 1.77 20.98
N PHE A 60 8.07 3.04 20.97
CA PHE A 60 7.56 3.81 22.10
C PHE A 60 8.52 3.79 23.31
N ALA A 61 9.84 3.83 23.07
CA ALA A 61 10.84 3.82 24.14
C ALA A 61 10.55 4.92 25.18
N PRO A 62 10.48 4.61 26.50
CA PRO A 62 10.02 5.56 27.52
C PRO A 62 10.78 6.89 27.57
N ASN A 63 12.09 6.88 27.33
CA ASN A 63 12.91 8.10 27.28
C ASN A 63 12.56 9.01 26.08
N VAL A 64 12.21 8.42 24.94
CA VAL A 64 11.77 9.16 23.75
C VAL A 64 10.33 9.64 23.95
N PHE A 65 9.47 8.82 24.56
CA PHE A 65 8.11 9.22 24.94
C PHE A 65 8.12 10.44 25.87
N LEU A 66 8.95 10.44 26.91
CA LEU A 66 9.12 11.59 27.82
C LEU A 66 9.49 12.87 27.07
N ARG A 67 10.39 12.78 26.09
CA ARG A 67 10.80 13.92 25.26
C ARG A 67 9.62 14.52 24.49
N TYR A 68 8.75 13.68 23.94
CA TYR A 68 7.59 14.11 23.15
C TYR A 68 6.33 14.38 23.99
N LEU A 69 6.34 14.06 25.28
CA LEU A 69 5.22 14.28 26.18
C LEU A 69 4.66 15.73 26.14
N PRO A 70 5.47 16.80 26.04
CA PRO A 70 4.93 18.16 25.88
C PRO A 70 4.14 18.37 24.58
N VAL A 71 4.50 17.67 23.50
CA VAL A 71 3.76 17.69 22.22
C VAL A 71 2.44 16.95 22.39
N LEU A 72 2.48 15.76 22.99
CA LEU A 72 1.29 14.93 23.24
C LEU A 72 0.28 15.69 24.10
N LYS A 73 0.70 16.23 25.25
CA LYS A 73 -0.16 17.05 26.13
C LYS A 73 -0.77 18.25 25.42
N LYS A 74 -0.03 18.92 24.53
CA LYS A 74 -0.49 20.12 23.81
C LYS A 74 -1.44 19.80 22.65
N LYS A 75 -1.14 18.75 21.88
CA LYS A 75 -1.77 18.51 20.56
C LYS A 75 -2.84 17.42 20.59
N LEU A 76 -2.81 16.48 21.53
CA LEU A 76 -3.83 15.43 21.60
C LEU A 76 -5.23 16.01 21.87
N VAL A 77 -5.30 17.03 22.73
CA VAL A 77 -6.56 17.74 23.04
C VAL A 77 -7.15 18.51 21.87
N LEU A 78 -6.41 18.64 20.76
CA LEU A 78 -6.88 19.29 19.53
C LEU A 78 -7.54 18.30 18.56
N LEU A 79 -7.49 16.99 18.84
CA LEU A 79 -8.21 16.00 18.06
C LEU A 79 -9.70 16.09 18.39
N THR A 80 -10.47 16.69 17.48
CA THR A 80 -11.91 16.91 17.64
C THR A 80 -12.74 15.65 17.36
N THR A 81 -12.21 14.72 16.55
CA THR A 81 -12.85 13.43 16.29
C THR A 81 -12.47 12.43 17.39
N ALA A 82 -13.47 11.96 18.15
CA ALA A 82 -13.26 11.01 19.24
C ALA A 82 -12.57 9.73 18.80
N ARG A 83 -12.93 9.18 17.64
CA ARG A 83 -12.30 7.98 17.09
C ARG A 83 -10.79 8.16 16.88
N HIS A 84 -10.36 9.28 16.29
CA HIS A 84 -8.94 9.61 16.14
C HIS A 84 -8.24 9.78 17.49
N PHE A 85 -8.90 10.43 18.46
CA PHE A 85 -8.37 10.56 19.81
C PHE A 85 -8.13 9.19 20.47
N HIS A 86 -9.12 8.30 20.44
CA HIS A 86 -9.00 6.95 21.00
C HIS A 86 -7.96 6.11 20.25
N SER A 87 -7.94 6.16 18.92
CA SER A 87 -6.95 5.47 18.08
C SER A 87 -5.53 5.91 18.40
N MET A 88 -5.31 7.23 18.55
CA MET A 88 -4.03 7.77 19.02
C MET A 88 -3.70 7.29 20.43
N LEU A 89 -4.66 7.27 21.35
CA LEU A 89 -4.43 6.80 22.72
C LEU A 89 -4.02 5.32 22.74
N THR A 90 -4.69 4.47 21.96
CA THR A 90 -4.33 3.05 21.79
C THR A 90 -2.91 2.88 21.28
N GLU A 91 -2.49 3.69 20.30
CA GLU A 91 -1.09 3.68 19.83
C GLU A 91 -0.11 4.09 20.93
N LEU A 92 -0.41 5.18 21.66
CA LEU A 92 0.47 5.70 22.70
C LEU A 92 0.60 4.72 23.88
N GLN A 93 -0.45 3.94 24.20
CA GLN A 93 -0.43 2.94 25.26
C GLN A 93 0.60 1.83 25.04
N GLN A 94 1.17 1.68 23.83
CA GLN A 94 2.29 0.75 23.60
C GLN A 94 3.52 1.04 24.48
N VAL A 95 3.70 2.27 24.99
CA VAL A 95 4.74 2.58 25.99
C VAL A 95 4.56 1.79 27.29
N LEU A 96 3.32 1.41 27.62
CA LEU A 96 2.98 0.70 28.86
C LEU A 96 3.44 -0.77 28.86
N VAL A 97 3.85 -1.31 27.72
CA VAL A 97 4.41 -2.66 27.59
C VAL A 97 5.84 -2.75 28.15
N TRP A 98 6.52 -1.62 28.33
CA TRP A 98 7.88 -1.58 28.85
C TRP A 98 7.92 -1.87 30.36
N SER A 99 8.88 -2.69 30.80
CA SER A 99 9.03 -3.06 32.21
C SER A 99 9.43 -1.90 33.13
N SER A 100 10.01 -0.82 32.58
CA SER A 100 10.42 0.37 33.32
C SER A 100 9.89 1.61 32.61
N ILE A 101 8.97 2.31 33.28
CA ILE A 101 8.30 3.51 32.76
C ILE A 101 8.39 4.60 33.84
N HIS A 102 8.68 5.82 33.41
CA HIS A 102 8.77 6.95 34.33
C HIS A 102 7.38 7.34 34.88
N PRO A 103 7.22 7.66 36.18
CA PRO A 103 5.91 7.94 36.79
C PRO A 103 5.09 9.02 36.08
N VAL A 104 5.76 10.03 35.49
CA VAL A 104 5.11 11.10 34.70
C VAL A 104 4.39 10.58 33.45
N ILE A 105 4.80 9.45 32.87
CA ILE A 105 4.07 8.82 31.76
C ILE A 105 2.79 8.16 32.27
N ILE A 106 2.85 7.50 33.43
CA ILE A 106 1.69 6.88 34.08
C ILE A 106 0.67 7.98 34.43
N ASP A 107 1.13 9.03 35.12
CA ASP A 107 0.35 10.23 35.44
C ASP A 107 -0.27 10.86 34.19
N PHE A 108 0.43 10.87 33.04
CA PHE A 108 -0.16 11.34 31.79
C PHE A 108 -1.39 10.52 31.38
N PHE A 109 -1.36 9.19 31.45
CA PHE A 109 -2.55 8.38 31.12
C PHE A 109 -3.64 8.47 32.19
N ASP A 110 -3.29 8.68 33.46
CA ASP A 110 -4.25 8.85 34.55
C ASP A 110 -4.96 10.21 34.51
N THR A 111 -4.27 11.25 34.00
CA THR A 111 -4.76 12.64 33.98
C THR A 111 -5.28 13.10 32.63
N ILE A 112 -5.06 12.33 31.56
CA ILE A 112 -5.54 12.73 30.24
C ILE A 112 -7.07 12.70 30.27
N PRO A 113 -7.73 13.84 30.01
CA PRO A 113 -9.18 13.84 29.99
C PRO A 113 -9.64 12.88 28.90
N SER A 114 -10.61 12.02 29.21
CA SER A 114 -11.40 11.41 28.15
C SER A 114 -12.04 12.54 27.36
N LEU A 115 -12.10 12.40 26.03
CA LEU A 115 -12.80 13.39 25.22
C LEU A 115 -14.27 13.40 25.68
N HIS A 116 -14.64 14.34 26.56
CA HIS A 116 -15.99 14.48 27.10
C HIS A 116 -16.94 14.71 25.93
N ASN A 117 -17.83 13.75 25.68
CA ASN A 117 -18.94 13.75 24.71
C ASN A 117 -18.68 14.56 23.43
N PRO A 118 -18.43 13.90 22.27
CA PRO A 118 -18.07 14.58 21.04
C PRO A 118 -19.13 15.63 20.68
N THR A 119 -18.76 16.92 20.75
CA THR A 119 -19.66 18.08 20.65
C THR A 119 -19.97 18.46 19.21
N SER A 120 -19.40 17.76 18.25
CA SER A 120 -19.55 18.06 16.83
C SER A 120 -20.46 17.03 16.18
N THR A 121 -21.53 17.53 15.58
CA THR A 121 -22.52 16.76 14.85
C THR A 121 -22.26 16.96 13.35
N ASN A 122 -22.52 15.94 12.53
CA ASN A 122 -22.62 16.08 11.05
C ASN A 122 -23.81 16.96 10.61
N ALA A 123 -24.35 17.79 11.52
CA ALA A 123 -25.64 18.45 11.37
C ALA A 123 -25.66 19.51 10.27
N THR A 124 -24.53 19.82 9.62
CA THR A 124 -24.43 20.84 8.58
C THR A 124 -24.45 20.33 7.14
N LEU A 125 -24.25 19.02 6.91
CA LEU A 125 -24.12 18.43 5.56
C LEU A 125 -25.32 18.77 4.63
N PHE A 126 -26.49 19.05 5.20
CA PHE A 126 -27.68 19.48 4.46
C PHE A 126 -28.50 20.57 5.22
N ALA A 127 -27.86 21.40 6.05
CA ALA A 127 -28.56 22.31 6.97
C ALA A 127 -29.29 23.50 6.32
N SER A 128 -29.15 23.73 5.02
CA SER A 128 -29.90 24.82 4.35
C SER A 128 -29.89 24.69 2.84
N SER A 129 -30.96 24.16 2.27
CA SER A 129 -31.32 24.40 0.88
C SER A 129 -32.84 24.51 0.75
N ASN A 130 -33.43 25.47 1.47
CA ASN A 130 -34.85 25.80 1.32
C ASN A 130 -35.21 26.48 -0.01
N ASP A 131 -34.27 26.70 -0.95
CA ASP A 131 -34.57 27.26 -2.28
C ASP A 131 -33.41 27.03 -3.27
N ARG A 132 -33.13 25.78 -3.66
CA ARG A 132 -32.32 25.53 -4.87
C ARG A 132 -33.08 24.69 -5.86
N TYR A 133 -33.04 25.15 -7.11
CA TYR A 133 -33.57 24.53 -8.31
C TYR A 133 -33.30 23.02 -8.29
N MET A 134 -34.35 22.20 -8.21
CA MET A 134 -34.22 20.74 -8.27
C MET A 134 -33.94 20.33 -9.73
N PRO A 135 -32.76 19.80 -10.06
CA PRO A 135 -32.50 19.29 -11.40
C PRO A 135 -33.48 18.15 -11.71
N SER A 136 -33.99 18.11 -12.94
CA SER A 136 -35.13 17.25 -13.30
C SER A 136 -34.87 15.74 -13.32
N MET A 137 -33.67 15.26 -12.98
CA MET A 137 -33.39 13.83 -12.89
C MET A 137 -32.25 13.54 -11.90
N GLN A 138 -32.62 13.08 -10.70
CA GLN A 138 -31.67 12.62 -9.67
C GLN A 138 -31.65 11.08 -9.62
N THR A 139 -30.48 10.48 -9.48
CA THR A 139 -30.29 9.03 -9.31
C THR A 139 -29.62 8.70 -7.98
N SER A 140 -29.59 7.43 -7.59
CA SER A 140 -28.67 7.00 -6.54
C SER A 140 -27.23 7.26 -6.98
N LEU A 141 -26.32 7.48 -6.02
CA LEU A 141 -24.92 7.80 -6.32
C LEU A 141 -24.24 6.66 -7.09
N SER A 142 -24.49 5.40 -6.73
CA SER A 142 -23.91 4.25 -7.44
C SER A 142 -24.40 4.09 -8.88
N GLN A 143 -25.61 4.60 -9.19
CA GLN A 143 -26.19 4.55 -10.54
C GLN A 143 -25.95 5.84 -11.35
N SER A 144 -25.24 6.81 -10.77
CA SER A 144 -24.95 8.06 -11.47
C SER A 144 -24.02 7.83 -12.67
N PRO A 145 -24.26 8.51 -13.81
CA PRO A 145 -23.37 8.49 -14.97
C PRO A 145 -21.91 8.90 -14.67
N VAL A 146 -21.66 9.58 -13.54
CA VAL A 146 -20.33 10.02 -13.12
C VAL A 146 -19.31 8.86 -13.04
N TRP A 147 -19.74 7.65 -12.67
CA TRP A 147 -18.86 6.47 -12.64
C TRP A 147 -18.44 6.00 -14.04
N ALA A 148 -19.33 6.13 -15.03
CA ALA A 148 -18.99 5.82 -16.42
C ALA A 148 -17.99 6.83 -16.98
N ILE A 149 -18.12 8.11 -16.59
CA ILE A 149 -17.16 9.17 -16.92
C ILE A 149 -15.79 8.83 -16.30
N GLN A 150 -15.76 8.44 -15.02
CA GLN A 150 -14.54 8.02 -14.33
C GLN A 150 -13.84 6.84 -15.03
N GLN A 151 -14.60 5.78 -15.35
CA GLN A 151 -14.04 4.63 -16.05
C GLN A 151 -13.53 5.01 -17.45
N ALA A 152 -14.23 5.89 -18.17
CA ALA A 152 -13.81 6.37 -19.48
C ALA A 152 -12.49 7.17 -19.39
N TYR A 153 -12.33 7.98 -18.35
CA TYR A 153 -11.08 8.69 -18.08
C TYR A 153 -9.91 7.72 -17.93
N TYR A 154 -9.99 6.74 -17.02
CA TYR A 154 -8.91 5.77 -16.83
C TYR A 154 -8.60 4.93 -18.08
N LYS A 155 -9.64 4.53 -18.84
CA LYS A 155 -9.44 3.85 -20.15
C LYS A 155 -8.69 4.73 -21.13
N SER A 156 -9.05 6.01 -21.22
CA SER A 156 -8.47 6.95 -22.18
C SER A 156 -7.04 7.37 -21.83
N GLN A 157 -6.72 7.50 -20.54
CA GLN A 157 -5.38 7.87 -20.08
C GLN A 157 -4.42 6.68 -20.16
N GLY A 158 -4.88 5.47 -19.81
CA GLY A 158 -4.02 4.30 -19.67
C GLY A 158 -2.78 4.61 -18.83
N MET A 159 -1.60 4.24 -19.30
CA MET A 159 -0.34 4.51 -18.58
C MET A 159 -0.03 6.01 -18.36
N ALA A 160 -0.69 6.93 -19.09
CA ALA A 160 -0.51 8.37 -18.89
C ALA A 160 -0.95 8.81 -17.49
N ALA A 161 -1.99 8.18 -16.92
CA ALA A 161 -2.54 8.53 -15.60
C ALA A 161 -1.46 8.55 -14.49
N TRP A 162 -0.53 7.60 -14.53
CA TRP A 162 0.58 7.50 -13.57
C TRP A 162 1.84 8.22 -14.06
N SER A 163 2.16 8.17 -15.35
CA SER A 163 3.42 8.73 -15.87
C SER A 163 3.44 10.25 -15.97
N SER A 164 2.28 10.91 -16.03
CA SER A 164 2.15 12.37 -15.87
C SER A 164 2.17 12.84 -14.41
N ASN A 165 2.22 11.91 -13.45
CA ASN A 165 2.04 12.17 -12.02
C ASN A 165 0.66 12.77 -11.67
N THR A 166 -0.36 12.53 -12.51
CA THR A 166 -1.75 12.96 -12.24
C THR A 166 -2.37 12.10 -11.13
N VAL A 167 -2.14 10.79 -11.17
CA VAL A 167 -2.62 9.85 -10.15
C VAL A 167 -1.45 9.43 -9.25
N PRO A 168 -1.49 9.74 -7.95
CA PRO A 168 -0.43 9.34 -7.03
C PRO A 168 -0.45 7.83 -6.80
N TYR A 169 0.74 7.22 -6.69
CA TYR A 169 0.90 5.79 -6.44
C TYR A 169 2.01 5.47 -5.44
N GLY A 170 2.63 6.49 -4.83
CA GLY A 170 3.85 6.37 -4.04
C GLY A 170 3.72 5.40 -2.87
N VAL A 171 2.76 5.65 -1.96
CA VAL A 171 2.56 4.85 -0.74
C VAL A 171 2.11 3.43 -1.05
N SER A 172 1.06 3.28 -1.88
CA SER A 172 0.43 2.00 -2.24
C SER A 172 1.29 1.09 -3.12
N SER A 173 2.27 1.64 -3.83
CA SER A 173 3.22 0.87 -4.66
C SER A 173 4.65 0.89 -4.13
N SER A 174 4.83 1.20 -2.84
CA SER A 174 6.15 1.21 -2.21
C SER A 174 6.68 -0.22 -1.99
N SER A 175 8.01 -0.35 -1.99
CA SER A 175 8.69 -1.62 -1.71
C SER A 175 8.43 -2.12 -0.28
N PHE A 176 8.10 -1.20 0.63
CA PHE A 176 7.69 -1.52 2.00
C PHE A 176 6.36 -2.28 2.00
N VAL A 177 5.30 -1.69 1.41
CA VAL A 177 3.95 -2.30 1.38
C VAL A 177 4.00 -3.64 0.65
N ALA A 178 4.70 -3.70 -0.49
CA ALA A 178 4.85 -4.93 -1.26
C ALA A 178 5.43 -6.09 -0.45
N ALA A 179 6.49 -5.86 0.35
CA ALA A 179 7.07 -6.91 1.19
C ALA A 179 6.22 -7.26 2.41
N ALA A 180 5.55 -6.28 3.03
CA ALA A 180 4.61 -6.53 4.11
C ALA A 180 3.44 -7.41 3.62
N TYR A 181 2.86 -7.08 2.46
CA TYR A 181 1.76 -7.84 1.85
C TYR A 181 2.23 -9.23 1.45
N ALA A 182 3.42 -9.38 0.86
CA ALA A 182 3.99 -10.68 0.50
C ALA A 182 4.07 -11.63 1.71
N ARG A 183 4.41 -11.12 2.90
CA ARG A 183 4.45 -11.92 4.14
C ARG A 183 3.07 -12.36 4.60
N VAL A 184 2.09 -11.47 4.57
CA VAL A 184 0.69 -11.79 4.95
C VAL A 184 0.09 -12.81 3.97
N VAL A 185 0.30 -12.63 2.67
CA VAL A 185 -0.16 -13.55 1.61
C VAL A 185 0.52 -14.91 1.73
N PHE A 186 1.85 -14.93 1.91
CA PHE A 186 2.61 -16.14 2.18
C PHE A 186 2.01 -16.90 3.38
N ARG A 187 1.69 -16.18 4.46
CA ARG A 187 1.13 -16.77 5.68
C ARG A 187 -0.26 -17.37 5.44
N PHE A 188 -1.13 -16.68 4.69
CA PHE A 188 -2.43 -17.22 4.32
C PHE A 188 -2.30 -18.50 3.49
N PHE A 189 -1.41 -18.52 2.48
CA PHE A 189 -1.22 -19.74 1.68
C PHE A 189 -0.55 -20.87 2.47
N ALA A 190 0.33 -20.55 3.42
CA ALA A 190 0.88 -21.54 4.35
C ALA A 190 -0.25 -22.13 5.22
N ASP A 191 -1.16 -21.31 5.73
CA ASP A 191 -2.32 -21.78 6.49
C ASP A 191 -3.25 -22.65 5.62
N CYS A 192 -3.44 -22.30 4.35
CA CYS A 192 -4.16 -23.12 3.37
C CYS A 192 -3.47 -24.47 3.12
N TYR A 193 -2.15 -24.45 2.95
CA TYR A 193 -1.33 -25.65 2.78
C TYR A 193 -1.46 -26.59 3.98
N HIS A 194 -1.34 -26.06 5.21
CA HIS A 194 -1.48 -26.84 6.44
C HIS A 194 -2.84 -27.51 6.62
N ARG A 195 -3.89 -26.90 6.08
CA ARG A 195 -5.26 -27.40 6.16
C ARG A 195 -5.66 -28.21 4.93
N ASN A 196 -4.73 -28.51 4.03
CA ASN A 196 -4.95 -29.27 2.80
C ASN A 196 -5.98 -28.64 1.84
N PHE A 197 -6.01 -27.30 1.76
CA PHE A 197 -6.84 -26.57 0.79
C PHE A 197 -6.16 -26.37 -0.58
N LEU A 198 -4.89 -26.75 -0.72
CA LEU A 198 -4.16 -26.63 -1.97
C LEU A 198 -4.22 -27.94 -2.77
N ALA A 199 -4.55 -27.83 -4.06
CA ALA A 199 -4.52 -28.98 -4.95
C ALA A 199 -3.09 -29.57 -5.03
N PRO A 200 -2.95 -30.92 -4.91
CA PRO A 200 -1.64 -31.57 -4.89
C PRO A 200 -0.96 -31.60 -6.26
N THR A 201 -1.73 -31.43 -7.34
CA THR A 201 -1.26 -31.47 -8.73
C THR A 201 -1.55 -30.15 -9.45
N GLY A 202 -0.98 -29.98 -10.64
CA GLY A 202 -1.15 -28.77 -11.47
C GLY A 202 -0.06 -27.73 -11.27
N ALA A 203 0.18 -26.90 -12.30
CA ALA A 203 1.22 -25.87 -12.29
C ALA A 203 0.90 -24.70 -11.35
N VAL A 204 -0.38 -24.42 -11.12
CA VAL A 204 -0.91 -23.39 -10.22
C VAL A 204 -1.97 -24.02 -9.32
N ASN A 205 -1.94 -23.71 -8.02
CA ASN A 205 -2.91 -24.25 -7.04
C ASN A 205 -3.48 -23.21 -6.06
N CYS A 206 -3.10 -21.94 -6.22
CA CYS A 206 -3.70 -20.80 -5.55
C CYS A 206 -3.49 -19.53 -6.39
N PHE A 207 -4.33 -18.52 -6.17
CA PHE A 207 -4.29 -17.28 -6.92
C PHE A 207 -4.19 -16.06 -6.01
N VAL A 208 -3.45 -15.06 -6.47
CA VAL A 208 -3.56 -13.69 -5.97
C VAL A 208 -4.19 -12.87 -7.09
N LEU A 209 -5.32 -12.21 -6.84
CA LEU A 209 -5.95 -11.30 -7.78
C LEU A 209 -5.64 -9.87 -7.34
N GLU A 210 -4.90 -9.11 -8.15
CA GLU A 210 -4.67 -7.69 -7.88
C GLU A 210 -5.71 -6.87 -8.66
N GLY A 211 -6.71 -6.34 -7.94
CA GLY A 211 -7.75 -5.48 -8.49
C GLY A 211 -7.21 -4.08 -8.74
N GLY A 212 -7.26 -3.62 -10.00
CA GLY A 212 -6.78 -2.28 -10.36
C GLY A 212 -5.26 -2.15 -10.22
N SER A 213 -4.49 -3.02 -10.89
CA SER A 213 -3.02 -3.04 -10.82
C SER A 213 -2.37 -1.76 -11.31
N GLY A 214 -3.07 -0.95 -12.12
CA GLY A 214 -2.61 0.35 -12.60
C GLY A 214 -1.23 0.26 -13.26
N SER A 215 -0.27 1.02 -12.75
CA SER A 215 1.11 0.97 -13.26
C SER A 215 1.81 -0.39 -13.10
N CYS A 216 1.26 -1.33 -12.33
CA CYS A 216 1.83 -2.63 -11.95
C CYS A 216 3.16 -2.53 -11.16
N LYS A 217 3.50 -1.33 -10.65
CA LYS A 217 4.70 -1.12 -9.83
C LYS A 217 4.64 -1.95 -8.54
N PHE A 218 3.47 -2.02 -7.90
CA PHE A 218 3.27 -2.87 -6.71
C PHE A 218 3.60 -4.33 -7.01
N ALA A 219 2.96 -4.94 -8.01
CA ALA A 219 3.21 -6.33 -8.43
C ALA A 219 4.69 -6.62 -8.72
N ALA A 220 5.36 -5.69 -9.41
CA ALA A 220 6.78 -5.80 -9.74
C ALA A 220 7.68 -5.91 -8.51
N ALA A 221 7.28 -5.34 -7.37
CA ALA A 221 7.96 -5.50 -6.08
C ALA A 221 7.41 -6.69 -5.27
N PHE A 222 6.09 -6.92 -5.29
CA PHE A 222 5.40 -7.92 -4.48
C PHE A 222 5.72 -9.36 -4.90
N VAL A 223 5.64 -9.68 -6.21
CA VAL A 223 5.79 -11.07 -6.66
C VAL A 223 7.19 -11.60 -6.37
N PRO A 224 8.30 -10.88 -6.64
CA PRO A 224 9.63 -11.33 -6.24
C PRO A 224 9.76 -11.61 -4.74
N GLU A 225 9.14 -10.79 -3.88
CA GLU A 225 9.15 -10.96 -2.42
C GLU A 225 8.37 -12.23 -2.01
N LEU A 226 7.17 -12.45 -2.55
CA LEU A 226 6.38 -13.65 -2.29
C LEU A 226 7.11 -14.93 -2.74
N MET A 227 7.67 -14.91 -3.96
CA MET A 227 8.43 -16.04 -4.49
C MET A 227 9.73 -16.27 -3.73
N ALA A 228 10.36 -15.22 -3.20
CA ALA A 228 11.52 -15.35 -2.32
C ALA A 228 11.15 -16.01 -0.99
N LEU A 229 10.06 -15.59 -0.34
CA LEU A 229 9.58 -16.21 0.90
C LEU A 229 9.27 -17.70 0.70
N LEU A 230 8.60 -18.05 -0.40
CA LEU A 230 8.31 -19.45 -0.75
C LEU A 230 9.58 -20.26 -1.01
N ARG A 231 10.58 -19.68 -1.70
CA ARG A 231 11.86 -20.35 -1.95
C ARG A 231 12.64 -20.57 -0.66
N ASP A 232 12.74 -19.53 0.16
CA ASP A 232 13.53 -19.55 1.39
C ASP A 232 12.89 -20.50 2.43
N ALA A 233 11.57 -20.67 2.39
CA ALA A 233 10.84 -21.69 3.15
C ALA A 233 10.78 -23.08 2.48
N ASN A 234 11.41 -23.27 1.32
CA ASN A 234 11.37 -24.50 0.53
C ASN A 234 9.95 -25.00 0.18
N LEU A 235 9.02 -24.08 -0.09
CA LEU A 235 7.60 -24.33 -0.38
C LEU A 235 7.21 -24.13 -1.86
N LEU A 236 8.13 -23.75 -2.74
CA LEU A 236 7.85 -23.51 -4.18
C LEU A 236 7.21 -24.69 -4.91
N GLN A 237 7.43 -25.92 -4.45
CA GLN A 237 6.82 -27.11 -5.05
C GLN A 237 5.43 -27.39 -4.48
N SER A 238 5.10 -26.92 -3.28
CA SER A 238 3.85 -27.19 -2.58
C SER A 238 2.82 -26.07 -2.76
N ILE A 239 3.29 -24.83 -2.72
CA ILE A 239 2.49 -23.61 -2.89
C ILE A 239 2.94 -22.95 -4.19
N ARG A 240 2.07 -22.97 -5.19
CA ARG A 240 2.35 -22.52 -6.55
C ARG A 240 1.37 -21.40 -6.91
N PRO A 241 1.59 -20.18 -6.38
CA PRO A 241 0.68 -19.07 -6.60
C PRO A 241 0.84 -18.51 -8.02
N CYS A 242 -0.27 -18.05 -8.58
CA CYS A 242 -0.27 -17.17 -9.74
C CYS A 242 -0.87 -15.82 -9.34
N THR A 243 -0.09 -14.75 -9.47
CA THR A 243 -0.58 -13.38 -9.31
C THR A 243 -1.15 -12.88 -10.63
N VAL A 244 -2.46 -12.67 -10.68
CA VAL A 244 -3.19 -12.14 -11.83
C VAL A 244 -3.31 -10.64 -11.67
N LEU A 245 -2.57 -9.90 -12.49
CA LEU A 245 -2.64 -8.44 -12.55
C LEU A 245 -3.82 -8.04 -13.43
N THR A 246 -4.70 -7.19 -12.91
CA THR A 246 -5.91 -6.79 -13.61
C THR A 246 -6.07 -5.30 -13.72
N ASP A 247 -6.54 -4.84 -14.86
CA ASP A 247 -6.87 -3.44 -15.11
C ASP A 247 -8.04 -3.35 -16.09
N LEU A 248 -8.81 -2.26 -15.99
CA LEU A 248 -9.92 -1.99 -16.89
C LEU A 248 -9.45 -1.52 -18.29
N CYS A 249 -8.21 -1.01 -18.38
CA CYS A 249 -7.58 -0.53 -19.60
C CYS A 249 -6.72 -1.63 -20.24
N ALA A 250 -7.06 -2.02 -21.47
CA ALA A 250 -6.30 -3.02 -22.22
C ALA A 250 -4.85 -2.58 -22.52
N ASP A 251 -4.66 -1.29 -22.86
CA ASP A 251 -3.34 -0.74 -23.16
C ASP A 251 -2.38 -0.84 -21.98
N VAL A 252 -2.88 -0.68 -20.75
CA VAL A 252 -2.10 -0.90 -19.52
C VAL A 252 -1.63 -2.35 -19.48
N ILE A 253 -2.56 -3.31 -19.58
CA ILE A 253 -2.24 -4.74 -19.54
C ILE A 253 -1.24 -5.12 -20.62
N GLU A 254 -1.48 -4.74 -21.87
CA GLU A 254 -0.62 -5.08 -23.01
C GLU A 254 0.79 -4.47 -22.86
N SER A 255 0.87 -3.20 -22.42
CA SER A 255 2.13 -2.53 -22.11
C SER A 255 2.92 -3.23 -21.02
N ARG A 256 2.25 -3.68 -19.95
CA ARG A 256 2.90 -4.32 -18.81
C ARG A 256 3.33 -5.75 -19.10
N MET A 257 2.58 -6.50 -19.91
CA MET A 257 2.96 -7.85 -20.35
C MET A 257 4.33 -7.90 -21.04
N ILE A 258 4.69 -6.86 -21.80
CA ILE A 258 5.97 -6.75 -22.50
C ILE A 258 7.06 -6.05 -21.69
N HIS A 259 6.76 -5.59 -20.47
CA HIS A 259 7.71 -4.85 -19.65
C HIS A 259 8.86 -5.78 -19.18
N PRO A 260 10.14 -5.34 -19.25
CA PRO A 260 11.30 -6.19 -18.96
C PRO A 260 11.28 -6.87 -17.58
N VAL A 261 10.74 -6.20 -16.56
CA VAL A 261 10.62 -6.78 -15.20
C VAL A 261 9.74 -8.03 -15.21
N PHE A 262 8.58 -7.99 -15.89
CA PHE A 262 7.68 -9.14 -15.94
C PHE A 262 8.21 -10.24 -16.88
N GLN A 263 8.92 -9.88 -17.94
CA GLN A 263 9.63 -10.88 -18.77
C GLN A 263 10.70 -11.63 -17.97
N SER A 264 11.52 -10.91 -17.20
CA SER A 264 12.53 -11.50 -16.31
C SER A 264 11.88 -12.38 -15.24
N LEU A 265 10.81 -11.90 -14.62
CA LEU A 265 10.08 -12.65 -13.61
C LEU A 265 9.51 -13.96 -14.17
N ARG A 266 8.97 -13.95 -15.39
CA ARG A 266 8.47 -15.17 -16.07
C ARG A 266 9.58 -16.14 -16.44
N GLN A 267 10.76 -15.65 -16.79
CA GLN A 267 11.92 -16.51 -17.02
C GLN A 267 12.34 -17.22 -15.73
N GLN A 268 12.26 -16.54 -14.59
CA GLN A 268 12.61 -17.10 -13.29
C GLN A 268 11.49 -17.99 -12.71
N PHE A 269 10.23 -17.60 -12.89
CA PHE A 269 9.04 -18.25 -12.36
C PHE A 269 7.91 -18.26 -13.41
N PRO A 270 7.86 -19.28 -14.28
CA PRO A 270 6.99 -19.28 -15.48
C PRO A 270 5.49 -19.06 -15.25
N TYR A 271 4.98 -19.43 -14.08
CA TYR A 271 3.54 -19.38 -13.74
C TYR A 271 3.19 -18.38 -12.63
N ALA A 272 4.18 -17.62 -12.13
CA ALA A 272 3.97 -16.75 -10.97
C ALA A 272 3.15 -15.49 -11.28
N VAL A 273 3.05 -15.11 -12.56
CA VAL A 273 2.32 -13.92 -13.02
C VAL A 273 1.50 -14.22 -14.26
N ASP A 274 0.27 -13.73 -14.26
CA ASP A 274 -0.58 -13.60 -15.44
C ASP A 274 -1.27 -12.22 -15.46
N PHE A 275 -1.92 -11.89 -16.56
CA PHE A 275 -2.58 -10.60 -16.76
C PHE A 275 -4.00 -10.81 -17.29
N ALA A 276 -4.93 -9.93 -16.94
CA ALA A 276 -6.26 -9.92 -17.51
C ALA A 276 -6.83 -8.50 -17.61
N VAL A 277 -7.62 -8.25 -18.66
CA VAL A 277 -8.46 -7.05 -18.69
C VAL A 277 -9.73 -7.40 -17.92
N MET A 278 -10.03 -6.65 -16.86
CA MET A 278 -11.12 -6.95 -15.94
C MET A 278 -11.78 -5.67 -15.44
N SER A 279 -13.10 -5.66 -15.45
CA SER A 279 -13.93 -4.68 -14.74
C SER A 279 -14.76 -5.40 -13.68
N CYS A 280 -15.05 -4.76 -12.54
CA CYS A 280 -15.93 -5.33 -11.52
C CYS A 280 -17.30 -5.73 -12.09
N ASP A 281 -17.90 -4.92 -12.97
CA ASP A 281 -19.20 -5.22 -13.57
C ASP A 281 -19.21 -6.54 -14.35
N SER A 282 -18.10 -6.86 -15.01
CA SER A 282 -17.93 -8.13 -15.75
C SER A 282 -17.91 -9.32 -14.79
N ILE A 283 -17.22 -9.19 -13.64
CA ILE A 283 -17.23 -10.24 -12.60
C ILE A 283 -18.62 -10.38 -11.97
N ILE A 284 -19.30 -9.27 -11.69
CA ILE A 284 -20.65 -9.25 -11.12
C ILE A 284 -21.63 -10.00 -12.04
N ARG A 285 -21.54 -9.78 -13.36
CA ARG A 285 -22.32 -10.48 -14.39
C ARG A 285 -21.86 -11.91 -14.69
N ASN A 286 -20.82 -12.39 -14.01
CA ASN A 286 -20.23 -13.71 -14.22
C ASN A 286 -19.62 -13.90 -15.64
N ASP A 287 -19.12 -12.81 -16.23
CA ASP A 287 -18.39 -12.84 -17.49
C ASP A 287 -17.01 -13.53 -17.29
N PRO A 288 -16.55 -14.38 -18.24
CA PRO A 288 -15.25 -15.03 -18.15
C PRO A 288 -14.08 -14.03 -18.09
N VAL A 289 -13.13 -14.27 -17.18
CA VAL A 289 -11.87 -13.54 -17.12
C VAL A 289 -10.81 -14.27 -17.94
N HIS A 290 -10.40 -13.69 -19.06
CA HIS A 290 -9.39 -14.28 -19.93
C HIS A 290 -7.97 -13.89 -19.51
N LEU A 291 -7.18 -14.90 -19.12
CA LEU A 291 -5.76 -14.79 -18.81
C LEU A 291 -4.96 -14.66 -20.11
N ARG A 292 -4.10 -13.64 -20.19
CA ARG A 292 -3.38 -13.26 -21.41
C ARG A 292 -2.16 -14.13 -21.67
N LEU A 293 -1.47 -14.61 -20.63
CA LEU A 293 -0.26 -15.43 -20.78
C LEU A 293 -0.58 -16.91 -20.87
N ALA A 294 -1.41 -17.43 -19.96
CA ALA A 294 -1.88 -18.80 -20.03
C ALA A 294 -2.84 -19.05 -21.20
N ASN A 295 -3.39 -17.98 -21.80
CA ASN A 295 -4.36 -18.04 -22.90
C ASN A 295 -5.55 -18.98 -22.58
N THR A 296 -6.10 -18.81 -21.38
CA THR A 296 -7.21 -19.60 -20.86
C THR A 296 -8.13 -18.72 -20.01
N THR A 297 -9.26 -19.25 -19.59
CA THR A 297 -10.14 -18.58 -18.62
C THR A 297 -9.65 -18.84 -17.21
N LEU A 298 -9.59 -17.80 -16.39
CA LEU A 298 -9.28 -17.91 -14.96
C LEU A 298 -10.29 -18.85 -14.28
N THR A 299 -9.79 -19.92 -13.69
CA THR A 299 -10.62 -20.91 -12.98
C THR A 299 -10.18 -20.99 -11.52
N VAL A 300 -10.87 -20.25 -10.65
CA VAL A 300 -10.60 -20.21 -9.19
C VAL A 300 -11.41 -21.24 -8.40
N ALA A 301 -12.31 -21.98 -9.04
CA ALA A 301 -13.18 -22.95 -8.39
C ALA A 301 -12.36 -23.98 -7.57
N GLY A 302 -12.64 -24.06 -6.27
CA GLY A 302 -11.96 -24.98 -5.36
C GLY A 302 -10.49 -24.65 -5.06
N GLN A 303 -9.98 -23.49 -5.50
CA GLN A 303 -8.60 -23.05 -5.20
C GLN A 303 -8.60 -21.83 -4.26
N PRO A 304 -7.67 -21.73 -3.28
CA PRO A 304 -7.54 -20.53 -2.46
C PRO A 304 -7.26 -19.28 -3.30
N LEU A 305 -7.98 -18.21 -2.97
CA LEU A 305 -7.90 -16.91 -3.66
C LEU A 305 -7.58 -15.83 -2.63
N PHE A 306 -6.60 -15.00 -2.96
CA PHE A 306 -6.24 -13.80 -2.20
C PHE A 306 -6.49 -12.56 -3.06
N LEU A 307 -7.38 -11.66 -2.64
CA LEU A 307 -7.58 -10.38 -3.29
C LEU A 307 -6.62 -9.33 -2.73
N ILE A 308 -5.91 -8.60 -3.58
CA ILE A 308 -5.21 -7.37 -3.21
C ILE A 308 -5.88 -6.22 -3.95
N GLY A 309 -6.29 -5.18 -3.23
CA GLY A 309 -6.87 -3.97 -3.83
C GLY A 309 -6.35 -2.73 -3.13
N ASN A 310 -5.39 -2.03 -3.74
CA ASN A 310 -4.89 -0.76 -3.23
C ASN A 310 -5.50 0.40 -4.04
N TYR A 311 -6.17 1.35 -3.40
CA TYR A 311 -6.95 2.39 -4.08
C TYR A 311 -7.90 1.78 -5.12
N PHE A 312 -8.52 0.67 -4.72
CA PHE A 312 -9.36 -0.15 -5.59
C PHE A 312 -10.81 -0.02 -5.19
N LEU A 313 -11.15 -0.27 -3.91
CA LEU A 313 -12.55 -0.20 -3.50
C LEU A 313 -13.06 1.25 -3.47
N ASP A 314 -12.18 2.21 -3.21
CA ASP A 314 -12.50 3.64 -3.26
C ASP A 314 -12.82 4.15 -4.68
N SER A 315 -12.46 3.39 -5.72
CA SER A 315 -12.75 3.69 -7.12
C SER A 315 -14.06 3.05 -7.63
N LEU A 316 -14.79 2.32 -6.77
CA LEU A 316 -15.99 1.59 -7.18
C LEU A 316 -17.30 2.34 -6.84
N PRO A 317 -18.36 2.13 -7.65
CA PRO A 317 -19.67 2.71 -7.38
C PRO A 317 -20.18 2.47 -5.96
N THR A 318 -20.57 3.58 -5.34
CA THR A 318 -20.90 3.69 -3.92
C THR A 318 -22.22 4.43 -3.77
N ASP A 319 -23.12 3.91 -2.95
CA ASP A 319 -24.29 4.67 -2.49
C ASP A 319 -23.93 5.43 -1.21
N ALA A 320 -24.60 6.55 -0.98
CA ALA A 320 -24.42 7.35 0.22
C ALA A 320 -25.75 7.46 0.98
N PHE A 321 -25.71 7.31 2.29
CA PHE A 321 -26.88 7.42 3.16
C PHE A 321 -26.60 8.34 4.34
N VAL A 322 -27.59 9.16 4.70
CA VAL A 322 -27.60 9.83 6.01
C VAL A 322 -28.56 9.09 6.93
N VAL A 323 -28.04 8.64 8.05
CA VAL A 323 -28.82 7.99 9.12
C VAL A 323 -28.93 8.97 10.27
N ASP A 324 -30.14 9.30 10.71
CA ASP A 324 -30.34 10.14 11.89
C ASP A 324 -30.35 9.35 13.21
N GLU A 325 -30.43 10.08 14.31
CA GLU A 325 -30.43 9.53 15.67
C GLU A 325 -31.61 8.60 15.97
N ALA A 326 -32.73 8.73 15.24
CA ALA A 326 -33.89 7.85 15.35
C ALA A 326 -33.75 6.60 14.47
N GLY A 327 -32.73 6.54 13.61
CA GLY A 327 -32.56 5.51 12.58
C GLY A 327 -33.30 5.82 11.27
N THR A 328 -33.90 7.00 11.14
CA THR A 328 -34.47 7.45 9.86
C THR A 328 -33.33 7.57 8.86
N THR A 329 -33.48 6.91 7.73
CA THR A 329 -32.43 6.86 6.71
C THR A 329 -32.87 7.68 5.49
N PHE A 330 -31.93 8.47 4.97
CA PHE A 330 -32.08 9.27 3.76
C PHE A 330 -31.04 8.80 2.75
N GLU A 331 -31.48 8.42 1.55
CA GLU A 331 -30.62 8.17 0.41
C GLU A 331 -30.07 9.50 -0.06
N ILE A 332 -28.76 9.60 -0.27
CA ILE A 332 -28.20 10.78 -0.92
C ILE A 332 -28.22 10.54 -2.43
N ARG A 333 -29.12 11.26 -3.09
CA ARG A 333 -29.28 11.25 -4.54
C ARG A 333 -28.46 12.35 -5.16
N THR A 334 -28.10 12.18 -6.42
CA THR A 334 -27.24 13.13 -7.12
C THR A 334 -27.65 13.32 -8.57
N ASP A 335 -27.16 14.41 -9.18
CA ASP A 335 -27.34 14.69 -10.59
C ASP A 335 -26.33 13.90 -11.46
N SER A 336 -26.38 14.10 -12.78
CA SER A 336 -25.58 13.31 -13.73
C SER A 336 -24.05 13.48 -13.60
N ARG A 337 -23.60 14.57 -12.97
CA ARG A 337 -22.19 14.93 -12.81
C ARG A 337 -21.69 14.80 -11.37
N ALA A 338 -22.60 14.47 -10.46
CA ALA A 338 -22.36 14.52 -9.03
C ALA A 338 -21.90 15.91 -8.51
N ASP A 339 -22.45 16.96 -9.12
CA ASP A 339 -22.24 18.35 -8.74
C ASP A 339 -23.21 18.78 -7.62
N GLU A 340 -24.35 18.09 -7.48
CA GLU A 340 -25.36 18.35 -6.44
C GLU A 340 -25.79 17.08 -5.71
N PHE A 341 -25.96 17.18 -4.39
CA PHE A 341 -26.42 16.09 -3.52
C PHE A 341 -27.69 16.46 -2.78
N VAL A 342 -28.70 15.60 -2.84
CA VAL A 342 -30.01 15.82 -2.22
C VAL A 342 -30.43 14.61 -1.37
N PRO A 343 -30.72 14.80 -0.07
CA PRO A 343 -31.23 13.73 0.77
C PRO A 343 -32.69 13.41 0.41
N SER A 344 -32.98 12.14 0.18
CA SER A 344 -34.31 11.60 -0.12
C SER A 344 -34.69 10.56 0.93
N PRO A 345 -35.80 10.72 1.67
CA PRO A 345 -36.20 9.75 2.69
C PRO A 345 -36.36 8.34 2.11
N LEU A 346 -35.79 7.33 2.77
CA LEU A 346 -36.05 5.92 2.48
C LEU A 346 -37.27 5.43 3.26
N ALA A 347 -38.16 4.70 2.58
CA ALA A 347 -39.32 4.10 3.22
C ALA A 347 -38.94 2.90 4.11
N ASP A 348 -38.06 2.03 3.62
CA ASP A 348 -37.61 0.84 4.33
C ASP A 348 -36.22 0.41 3.83
N VAL A 349 -35.27 0.30 4.76
CA VAL A 349 -33.90 -0.14 4.46
C VAL A 349 -33.80 -1.65 4.19
N ALA A 350 -34.77 -2.44 4.69
CA ALA A 350 -34.78 -3.88 4.50
C ALA A 350 -35.17 -4.29 3.07
N THR A 351 -35.72 -3.37 2.28
CA THR A 351 -36.24 -3.61 0.92
C THR A 351 -35.73 -2.59 -0.10
N TYR A 352 -34.63 -1.89 0.20
CA TYR A 352 -34.10 -0.83 -0.66
C TYR A 352 -33.53 -1.38 -1.98
N TYR A 353 -32.64 -2.36 -1.91
CA TYR A 353 -32.18 -3.12 -3.07
C TYR A 353 -33.25 -4.16 -3.41
N LYS A 354 -33.78 -4.11 -4.63
CA LYS A 354 -35.03 -4.79 -5.02
C LYS A 354 -34.84 -6.02 -5.91
N ASP A 355 -33.61 -6.34 -6.30
CA ASP A 355 -33.39 -7.54 -7.10
C ASP A 355 -33.70 -8.77 -6.23
N ASP A 356 -34.40 -9.74 -6.83
CA ASP A 356 -34.79 -10.98 -6.16
C ASP A 356 -33.61 -11.97 -6.15
N ASP A 357 -32.54 -11.59 -5.44
CA ASP A 357 -31.34 -12.40 -5.27
C ASP A 357 -30.71 -12.30 -3.87
N ASP A 358 -29.87 -13.29 -3.54
CA ASP A 358 -29.18 -13.38 -2.24
C ASP A 358 -28.26 -12.17 -1.97
N VAL A 359 -27.75 -11.53 -3.03
CA VAL A 359 -26.84 -10.38 -2.89
C VAL A 359 -27.61 -9.18 -2.40
N SER A 360 -28.74 -8.83 -3.02
CA SER A 360 -29.62 -7.74 -2.60
C SER A 360 -30.15 -7.93 -1.19
N ALA A 361 -30.55 -9.17 -0.83
CA ALA A 361 -30.92 -9.49 0.54
C ALA A 361 -29.76 -9.21 1.54
N THR A 362 -28.54 -9.62 1.19
CA THR A 362 -27.33 -9.37 1.98
C THR A 362 -27.02 -7.87 2.10
N LEU A 363 -27.15 -7.11 1.01
CA LEU A 363 -26.93 -5.66 0.99
C LEU A 363 -27.93 -4.95 1.91
N ASN A 364 -29.22 -5.27 1.82
CA ASN A 364 -30.27 -4.72 2.68
C ASN A 364 -30.03 -5.06 4.15
N GLN A 365 -29.68 -6.32 4.46
CA GLN A 365 -29.38 -6.74 5.83
C GLN A 365 -28.13 -6.03 6.39
N THR A 366 -27.12 -5.82 5.56
CA THR A 366 -25.90 -5.08 5.92
C THR A 366 -26.25 -3.62 6.25
N LEU A 367 -27.00 -2.93 5.37
CA LEU A 367 -27.43 -1.55 5.59
C LEU A 367 -28.27 -1.42 6.86
N ALA A 368 -29.26 -2.30 7.07
CA ALA A 368 -30.08 -2.33 8.26
C ALA A 368 -29.24 -2.52 9.53
N SER A 369 -28.22 -3.38 9.48
CA SER A 369 -27.32 -3.60 10.61
C SER A 369 -26.44 -2.37 10.91
N ILE A 370 -26.03 -1.61 9.90
CA ILE A 370 -25.27 -0.36 10.08
C ILE A 370 -26.16 0.73 10.70
N VAL A 371 -27.40 0.87 10.21
CA VAL A 371 -28.40 1.80 10.77
C VAL A 371 -28.60 1.52 12.25
N GLU A 372 -28.74 0.25 12.64
CA GLU A 372 -28.89 -0.14 14.03
C GLU A 372 -27.65 0.18 14.88
N VAL A 373 -26.43 0.01 14.34
CA VAL A 373 -25.19 0.42 15.03
C VAL A 373 -25.16 1.93 15.26
N ILE A 374 -25.49 2.72 14.24
CA ILE A 374 -25.52 4.19 14.36
C ILE A 374 -26.52 4.61 15.43
N ARG A 375 -27.75 4.08 15.36
CA ARG A 375 -28.83 4.37 16.29
C ARG A 375 -28.49 4.03 17.75
N THR A 376 -27.80 2.91 17.97
CA THR A 376 -27.48 2.41 19.32
C THR A 376 -26.19 2.97 19.90
N SER A 377 -25.14 3.13 19.09
CA SER A 377 -23.79 3.44 19.55
C SER A 377 -23.46 4.94 19.44
N TYR A 378 -24.22 5.70 18.64
CA TYR A 378 -24.00 7.12 18.40
C TYR A 378 -25.27 7.97 18.60
N PRO A 379 -25.89 7.92 19.80
CA PRO A 379 -27.12 8.65 20.08
C PRO A 379 -26.93 10.17 19.91
N GLY A 380 -27.93 10.84 19.33
CA GLY A 380 -27.92 12.29 19.12
C GLY A 380 -27.04 12.76 17.94
N ARG A 381 -26.66 11.86 17.03
CA ARG A 381 -25.85 12.20 15.85
C ARG A 381 -26.45 11.64 14.56
N ARG A 382 -26.16 12.37 13.47
CA ARG A 382 -26.33 11.88 12.10
C ARG A 382 -25.04 11.22 11.63
N GLY A 383 -25.12 10.04 11.04
CA GLY A 383 -24.00 9.37 10.38
C GLY A 383 -24.12 9.49 8.86
N LEU A 384 -23.02 9.79 8.18
CA LEU A 384 -22.91 9.64 6.73
C LEU A 384 -22.30 8.27 6.44
N VAL A 385 -23.05 7.38 5.83
CA VAL A 385 -22.62 6.05 5.45
C VAL A 385 -22.28 6.05 3.97
N LEU A 386 -21.01 5.84 3.64
CA LEU A 386 -20.58 5.48 2.29
C LEU A 386 -20.65 3.95 2.16
N PHE A 387 -21.53 3.48 1.28
CA PHE A 387 -21.88 2.08 1.13
C PHE A 387 -21.40 1.56 -0.24
N PRO A 388 -20.22 0.90 -0.31
CA PRO A 388 -19.58 0.53 -1.57
C PRO A 388 -20.26 -0.68 -2.23
N VAL A 389 -21.46 -0.46 -2.76
CA VAL A 389 -22.36 -1.50 -3.27
C VAL A 389 -21.71 -2.35 -4.36
N HIS A 390 -20.95 -1.77 -5.29
CA HIS A 390 -20.24 -2.55 -6.31
C HIS A 390 -19.10 -3.40 -5.72
N ALA A 391 -18.42 -2.93 -4.67
CA ALA A 391 -17.41 -3.75 -3.98
C ALA A 391 -18.05 -4.98 -3.36
N PHE A 392 -19.20 -4.83 -2.72
CA PHE A 392 -19.95 -5.94 -2.10
C PHE A 392 -20.46 -6.94 -3.13
N GLN A 393 -21.05 -6.45 -4.23
CA GLN A 393 -21.47 -7.31 -5.33
C GLN A 393 -20.28 -8.05 -5.97
N PHE A 394 -19.16 -7.37 -6.16
CA PHE A 394 -17.92 -7.95 -6.69
C PHE A 394 -17.37 -9.06 -5.79
N LEU A 395 -17.27 -8.82 -4.48
CA LEU A 395 -16.81 -9.83 -3.52
C LEU A 395 -17.75 -11.03 -3.48
N SER A 396 -19.07 -10.82 -3.48
CA SER A 396 -20.05 -11.89 -3.59
C SER A 396 -19.88 -12.71 -4.87
N ALA A 397 -19.62 -12.04 -6.01
CA ALA A 397 -19.40 -12.70 -7.29
C ALA A 397 -18.09 -13.51 -7.32
N LEU A 398 -16.98 -12.97 -6.80
CA LEU A 398 -15.73 -13.72 -6.64
C LEU A 398 -15.91 -14.98 -5.78
N ARG A 399 -16.67 -14.87 -4.68
CA ARG A 399 -16.98 -16.01 -3.82
C ARG A 399 -17.82 -17.07 -4.53
N ARG A 400 -18.79 -16.67 -5.36
CA ARG A 400 -19.54 -17.60 -6.22
C ARG A 400 -18.61 -18.34 -7.20
N LEU A 401 -17.67 -17.64 -7.84
CA LEU A 401 -16.70 -18.25 -8.76
C LEU A 401 -15.78 -19.27 -8.07
N GLN A 402 -15.40 -19.00 -6.82
CA GLN A 402 -14.49 -19.85 -6.05
C GLN A 402 -15.18 -21.05 -5.39
N GLY A 403 -16.46 -20.91 -5.06
CA GLY A 403 -17.27 -21.90 -4.34
C GLY A 403 -17.20 -21.80 -2.81
N PRO A 404 -18.21 -22.31 -2.09
CA PRO A 404 -18.40 -22.08 -0.66
C PRO A 404 -17.44 -22.86 0.25
N ALA A 405 -16.72 -23.87 -0.27
CA ALA A 405 -15.85 -24.74 0.52
C ALA A 405 -14.36 -24.35 0.45
N THR A 406 -14.07 -23.14 -0.01
CA THR A 406 -12.70 -22.73 -0.38
C THR A 406 -12.28 -21.47 0.39
N PRO A 407 -11.08 -21.41 0.99
CA PRO A 407 -10.60 -20.25 1.72
C PRO A 407 -10.43 -19.01 0.84
N PHE A 408 -10.87 -17.86 1.33
CA PHE A 408 -10.66 -16.56 0.70
C PHE A 408 -9.96 -15.62 1.67
N ALA A 409 -9.11 -14.75 1.16
CA ALA A 409 -8.54 -13.66 1.93
C ALA A 409 -8.43 -12.40 1.10
N MET A 410 -8.32 -11.26 1.76
CA MET A 410 -8.09 -9.99 1.09
C MET A 410 -7.20 -9.05 1.89
N LEU A 411 -6.41 -8.26 1.18
CA LEU A 411 -5.77 -7.03 1.66
C LEU A 411 -6.27 -5.88 0.81
N VAL A 412 -6.91 -4.92 1.46
CA VAL A 412 -7.43 -3.74 0.80
C VAL A 412 -6.83 -2.51 1.44
N GLY A 413 -6.15 -1.69 0.65
CA GLY A 413 -5.49 -0.47 1.10
C GLY A 413 -6.15 0.76 0.50
N ASP A 414 -6.86 1.57 1.26
CA ASP A 414 -7.60 2.74 0.76
C ASP A 414 -7.46 3.93 1.71
N ALA A 415 -7.84 5.12 1.24
CA ALA A 415 -8.16 6.23 2.14
C ALA A 415 -9.44 5.87 2.91
N THR A 416 -9.44 6.05 4.23
CA THR A 416 -10.56 5.64 5.08
C THR A 416 -11.31 6.80 5.70
N VAL A 417 -12.63 6.67 5.75
CA VAL A 417 -13.53 7.45 6.60
C VAL A 417 -14.24 6.52 7.57
N HIS A 418 -14.94 7.10 8.53
CA HIS A 418 -15.88 6.36 9.36
C HIS A 418 -17.19 7.13 9.48
N PHE A 419 -18.33 6.45 9.47
CA PHE A 419 -19.66 7.10 9.53
C PHE A 419 -19.89 7.95 10.79
N SER A 420 -19.07 7.78 11.83
CA SER A 420 -19.06 8.60 13.05
C SER A 420 -18.11 9.80 13.04
N ASP A 421 -17.32 9.96 11.97
CA ASP A 421 -16.46 11.11 11.78
C ASP A 421 -17.27 12.38 11.46
N LEU A 422 -16.59 13.51 11.58
CA LEU A 422 -17.12 14.83 11.26
C LEU A 422 -16.85 15.13 9.80
N LEU A 423 -17.89 15.05 8.98
CA LEU A 423 -17.82 15.36 7.56
C LEU A 423 -18.72 16.57 7.29
N GLN A 424 -18.16 17.57 6.60
CA GLN A 424 -18.88 18.79 6.22
C GLN A 424 -19.53 18.67 4.83
N ASP A 425 -19.04 17.75 4.02
CA ASP A 425 -19.55 17.39 2.69
C ASP A 425 -19.29 15.89 2.44
N ILE A 426 -19.82 15.33 1.36
CA ILE A 426 -19.33 14.04 0.85
C ILE A 426 -17.85 14.25 0.51
N PRO A 427 -16.95 13.42 1.06
CA PRO A 427 -15.51 13.56 0.82
C PRO A 427 -15.19 13.69 -0.68
N GLU A 428 -14.31 14.62 -1.00
CA GLU A 428 -14.15 15.27 -2.31
C GLU A 428 -14.16 14.32 -3.53
N LEU A 429 -14.95 14.67 -4.54
CA LEU A 429 -14.86 14.16 -5.93
C LEU A 429 -13.70 14.80 -6.74
N SER A 430 -12.59 15.17 -6.09
CA SER A 430 -11.51 16.07 -6.58
C SER A 430 -10.23 15.28 -6.94
N PRO A 431 -9.34 15.75 -7.85
CA PRO A 431 -9.19 17.11 -8.42
C PRO A 431 -9.76 17.32 -9.83
N HIS A 432 -10.29 16.29 -10.47
CA HIS A 432 -10.97 16.40 -11.76
C HIS A 432 -12.32 15.71 -11.68
N ALA A 433 -13.38 16.32 -12.21
CA ALA A 433 -14.71 15.70 -12.25
C ALA A 433 -14.71 14.29 -12.88
N ASP A 434 -13.70 14.00 -13.71
CA ASP A 434 -13.54 12.73 -14.41
C ASP A 434 -12.51 11.78 -13.74
N CYS A 435 -11.82 12.21 -12.68
CA CYS A 435 -10.80 11.44 -11.95
C CYS A 435 -10.97 11.66 -10.44
N PHE A 436 -11.71 10.77 -9.80
CA PHE A 436 -12.05 10.83 -8.38
C PHE A 436 -12.07 9.44 -7.75
N CYS A 437 -12.07 9.40 -6.42
CA CYS A 437 -12.38 8.24 -5.60
C CYS A 437 -13.21 8.67 -4.38
N LEU A 438 -13.89 7.73 -3.72
CA LEU A 438 -14.61 7.97 -2.48
C LEU A 438 -14.01 7.11 -1.37
N PRO A 439 -13.62 7.70 -0.22
CA PRO A 439 -12.96 6.95 0.83
C PRO A 439 -13.87 5.85 1.38
N VAL A 440 -13.24 4.81 1.90
CA VAL A 440 -13.90 3.57 2.29
C VAL A 440 -14.06 3.50 3.81
N ASP A 441 -15.21 3.02 4.26
CA ASP A 441 -15.42 2.70 5.68
C ASP A 441 -15.16 1.21 5.93
N PHE A 442 -14.07 0.92 6.62
CA PHE A 442 -13.66 -0.46 6.94
C PHE A 442 -14.60 -1.17 7.91
N ASP A 443 -15.34 -0.46 8.75
CA ASP A 443 -16.34 -1.05 9.64
C ASP A 443 -17.59 -1.44 8.85
N VAL A 444 -17.93 -0.66 7.81
CA VAL A 444 -18.99 -0.99 6.83
C VAL A 444 -18.61 -2.23 6.02
N ILE A 445 -17.35 -2.34 5.58
CA ILE A 445 -16.84 -3.56 4.92
C ILE A 445 -16.92 -4.75 5.88
N GLN A 446 -16.38 -4.64 7.10
CA GLN A 446 -16.40 -5.72 8.07
C GLN A 446 -17.83 -6.21 8.30
N ARG A 447 -18.80 -5.29 8.46
CA ARG A 447 -20.21 -5.67 8.65
C ARG A 447 -20.76 -6.46 7.46
N PHE A 448 -20.45 -6.04 6.23
CA PHE A 448 -20.83 -6.81 5.05
C PHE A 448 -20.24 -8.21 5.07
N LEU A 449 -18.95 -8.36 5.38
CA LEU A 449 -18.29 -9.67 5.42
C LEU A 449 -18.92 -10.59 6.49
N ASP A 450 -19.27 -10.03 7.65
CA ASP A 450 -19.96 -10.77 8.70
C ASP A 450 -21.35 -11.25 8.25
N VAL A 451 -22.15 -10.35 7.69
CA VAL A 451 -23.51 -10.69 7.21
C VAL A 451 -23.47 -11.71 6.08
N ALA A 452 -22.60 -11.50 5.09
CA ALA A 452 -22.52 -12.32 3.90
C ALA A 452 -21.94 -13.72 4.15
N PHE A 453 -21.00 -13.86 5.09
CA PHE A 453 -20.16 -15.07 5.15
C PHE A 453 -20.07 -15.74 6.52
N HIS A 454 -20.30 -15.05 7.65
CA HIS A 454 -20.23 -15.66 8.99
C HIS A 454 -21.13 -16.90 9.19
N PRO A 455 -22.30 -17.04 8.52
CA PRO A 455 -23.10 -18.27 8.63
C PRO A 455 -22.40 -19.54 8.11
N THR A 456 -21.40 -19.40 7.23
CA THR A 456 -20.74 -20.53 6.54
C THR A 456 -19.22 -20.54 6.70
N HIS A 457 -18.64 -19.44 7.18
CA HIS A 457 -17.20 -19.24 7.31
C HIS A 457 -16.84 -18.65 8.66
N VAL A 458 -15.65 -19.00 9.15
CA VAL A 458 -14.95 -18.21 10.17
C VAL A 458 -14.39 -16.99 9.46
N VAL A 459 -15.02 -15.84 9.71
CA VAL A 459 -14.59 -14.54 9.22
C VAL A 459 -13.73 -13.89 10.28
N GLN A 460 -12.54 -13.44 9.90
CA GLN A 460 -11.69 -12.63 10.77
C GLN A 460 -11.25 -11.39 10.00
N VAL A 461 -11.33 -10.23 10.65
CA VAL A 461 -10.95 -8.94 10.08
C VAL A 461 -9.93 -8.27 10.99
N THR A 462 -8.92 -7.63 10.41
CA THR A 462 -7.95 -6.81 11.14
C THR A 462 -7.52 -5.67 10.23
N SER A 463 -7.52 -4.45 10.74
CA SER A 463 -7.08 -3.27 10.01
C SER A 463 -5.92 -2.57 10.71
N THR A 464 -5.22 -1.72 9.97
CA THR A 464 -4.31 -0.72 10.54
C THR A 464 -5.11 0.31 11.34
N VAL A 465 -4.48 0.93 12.34
CA VAL A 465 -5.17 1.86 13.23
C VAL A 465 -5.28 3.24 12.56
N PRO A 466 -6.49 3.74 12.25
CA PRO A 466 -6.69 5.04 11.63
C PRO A 466 -6.51 6.16 12.68
N VAL A 467 -5.30 6.70 12.75
CA VAL A 467 -4.98 7.78 13.70
C VAL A 467 -5.32 9.16 13.14
N PHE A 468 -5.24 9.32 11.81
CA PHE A 468 -5.51 10.57 11.11
C PHE A 468 -6.43 10.30 9.91
N SER A 469 -7.28 11.28 9.58
CA SER A 469 -8.10 11.27 8.35
C SER A 469 -7.24 11.15 7.09
N ASP A 470 -7.85 10.64 6.02
CA ASP A 470 -7.30 10.62 4.65
C ASP A 470 -5.90 9.99 4.53
N SER A 471 -5.61 9.05 5.43
CA SER A 471 -4.37 8.28 5.38
C SER A 471 -4.62 6.91 4.75
N PHE A 472 -3.61 6.38 4.05
CA PHE A 472 -3.65 5.03 3.49
C PHE A 472 -3.72 4.01 4.62
N GLN A 473 -4.86 3.36 4.79
CA GLN A 473 -5.06 2.31 5.78
C GLN A 473 -5.29 0.99 5.07
N VAL A 474 -4.95 -0.11 5.73
CA VAL A 474 -5.08 -1.44 5.18
C VAL A 474 -6.02 -2.27 6.04
N LEU A 475 -6.97 -2.95 5.39
CA LEU A 475 -7.81 -3.98 5.98
C LEU A 475 -7.37 -5.35 5.45
N HIS A 476 -7.18 -6.30 6.36
CA HIS A 476 -6.95 -7.70 6.08
C HIS A 476 -8.14 -8.51 6.58
N ALA A 477 -8.74 -9.32 5.70
CA ALA A 477 -9.78 -10.25 6.08
C ALA A 477 -9.49 -11.65 5.58
N THR A 478 -9.86 -12.65 6.37
CA THR A 478 -9.82 -14.07 5.99
C THR A 478 -11.18 -14.71 6.20
N MET A 479 -11.50 -15.68 5.34
CA MET A 479 -12.72 -16.47 5.36
C MET A 479 -12.33 -17.93 5.17
N PHE A 480 -12.39 -18.71 6.25
CA PHE A 480 -12.18 -20.15 6.19
C PHE A 480 -13.53 -20.88 6.37
N PRO A 481 -13.84 -21.90 5.55
CA PRO A 481 -15.06 -22.68 5.72
C PRO A 481 -15.15 -23.27 7.14
N THR A 482 -16.34 -23.23 7.74
CA THR A 482 -16.57 -23.85 9.06
C THR A 482 -16.52 -25.38 8.92
N ALA A 483 -15.47 -26.01 9.44
CA ALA A 483 -15.38 -27.47 9.47
C ALA A 483 -16.03 -28.02 10.76
N PRO A 484 -16.88 -29.07 10.71
CA PRO A 484 -17.59 -29.59 11.87
C PRO A 484 -16.71 -30.08 13.03
N ASN A 485 -15.43 -30.38 12.80
CA ASN A 485 -14.51 -30.99 13.77
C ASN A 485 -13.07 -30.43 13.74
N ALA A 486 -12.84 -29.27 13.14
CA ALA A 486 -11.50 -28.67 13.18
C ALA A 486 -11.33 -27.86 14.45
N SER A 487 -10.35 -28.22 15.28
CA SER A 487 -9.75 -27.26 16.21
C SER A 487 -9.26 -26.08 15.36
N LEU A 488 -9.98 -24.96 15.41
CA LEU A 488 -9.62 -23.76 14.67
C LEU A 488 -8.26 -23.28 15.17
N ILE A 489 -7.21 -23.55 14.40
CA ILE A 489 -5.98 -22.79 14.54
C ILE A 489 -6.34 -21.39 14.04
N GLU A 490 -6.11 -20.35 14.84
CA GLU A 490 -6.30 -18.98 14.38
C GLU A 490 -5.44 -18.76 13.12
N PRO A 491 -5.97 -18.17 12.04
CA PRO A 491 -5.17 -17.82 10.88
C PRO A 491 -4.04 -16.88 11.29
N LEU A 492 -2.83 -17.37 11.20
CA LEU A 492 -1.66 -16.67 11.69
C LEU A 492 -1.27 -15.50 10.76
N SER A 493 -1.95 -15.37 9.62
CA SER A 493 -1.86 -14.21 8.73
C SER A 493 -2.31 -12.91 9.41
N HIS A 494 -3.23 -12.96 10.39
CA HIS A 494 -3.63 -11.79 11.17
C HIS A 494 -2.57 -11.35 12.21
N GLU A 495 -1.86 -12.29 12.81
CA GLU A 495 -0.69 -11.98 13.65
C GLU A 495 0.42 -11.34 12.80
N CYS A 496 0.70 -11.93 11.63
CA CYS A 496 1.67 -11.40 10.68
C CYS A 496 1.29 -9.99 10.22
N PHE A 497 0.01 -9.76 9.89
CA PHE A 497 -0.51 -8.45 9.54
C PHE A 497 -0.24 -7.42 10.66
N THR A 498 -0.54 -7.78 11.90
CA THR A 498 -0.28 -6.91 13.05
C THR A 498 1.21 -6.56 13.18
N GLN A 499 2.09 -7.54 13.00
CA GLN A 499 3.54 -7.33 13.08
C GLN A 499 4.10 -6.46 11.96
N GLU A 500 3.58 -6.59 10.74
CA GLU A 500 4.12 -5.89 9.56
C GLU A 500 3.46 -4.53 9.31
N LEU A 501 2.20 -4.32 9.69
CA LEU A 501 1.42 -3.14 9.26
C LEU A 501 0.85 -2.27 10.39
N LYS A 502 0.70 -2.76 11.63
CA LYS A 502 0.21 -1.90 12.75
C LYS A 502 1.29 -1.00 13.38
N GLY A 503 2.57 -1.27 13.09
CA GLY A 503 3.69 -0.48 13.60
C GLY A 503 4.13 0.64 12.67
N PHE A 504 5.44 0.81 12.53
CA PHE A 504 6.02 1.68 11.52
C PHE A 504 5.62 1.18 10.11
N GLY A 505 5.04 2.05 9.29
CA GLY A 505 4.45 1.70 7.99
C GLY A 505 4.86 2.61 6.83
N ALA A 506 4.17 2.43 5.70
CA ALA A 506 4.42 3.19 4.48
C ALA A 506 4.10 4.68 4.61
N ASN A 507 3.02 5.02 5.33
CA ASN A 507 2.70 6.42 5.67
C ASN A 507 3.82 7.07 6.49
N ASP A 508 4.45 6.32 7.40
CA ASP A 508 5.56 6.86 8.20
C ASP A 508 6.80 7.10 7.32
N CYS A 509 7.05 6.25 6.33
CA CYS A 509 8.10 6.49 5.33
C CYS A 509 7.84 7.78 4.54
N ASP A 510 6.62 7.95 4.03
CA ASP A 510 6.21 9.12 3.26
C ASP A 510 6.30 10.43 4.07
N LEU A 511 5.82 10.40 5.32
CA LEU A 511 5.94 11.53 6.25
C LEU A 511 7.39 11.92 6.54
N ILE A 512 8.29 10.93 6.69
CA ILE A 512 9.72 11.19 6.86
C ILE A 512 10.30 11.86 5.61
N LEU A 513 9.95 11.37 4.41
CA LEU A 513 10.40 11.98 3.17
C LEU A 513 9.97 13.45 3.06
N GLY A 514 8.67 13.72 3.26
CA GLY A 514 8.13 15.08 3.20
C GLY A 514 8.77 16.02 4.25
N ALA A 515 9.02 15.52 5.47
CA ALA A 515 9.71 16.30 6.50
C ALA A 515 11.19 16.60 6.15
N LEU A 516 11.83 15.73 5.37
CA LEU A 516 13.23 15.87 4.98
C LEU A 516 13.44 16.77 3.77
N GLU A 517 12.49 16.83 2.84
CA GLU A 517 12.54 17.74 1.69
C GLU A 517 12.56 19.23 2.09
N GLY A 518 11.96 19.56 3.24
CA GLY A 518 11.96 20.91 3.83
C GLY A 518 13.15 21.23 4.75
N SER A 519 14.07 20.30 5.00
CA SER A 519 15.20 20.46 5.93
C SER A 519 16.54 20.10 5.27
N ARG A 520 17.67 20.11 6.01
CA ARG A 520 19.00 19.74 5.48
C ARG A 520 19.13 18.25 5.07
N GLY A 521 18.03 17.48 5.07
CA GLY A 521 18.02 16.02 4.94
C GLY A 521 18.72 15.33 6.13
N PHE A 522 18.92 14.03 6.03
CA PHE A 522 19.77 13.31 7.00
C PHE A 522 21.23 13.73 6.83
N SER A 523 21.88 14.15 7.91
CA SER A 523 23.23 14.73 7.88
C SER A 523 24.36 13.70 7.93
N THR A 524 24.06 12.45 8.32
CA THR A 524 25.06 11.40 8.50
C THR A 524 24.73 10.14 7.71
N LEU A 525 25.77 9.35 7.42
CA LEU A 525 25.68 8.15 6.58
C LEU A 525 24.78 7.06 7.17
N THR A 526 24.86 6.85 8.49
CA THR A 526 24.14 5.75 9.16
C THR A 526 22.62 5.89 9.07
N PRO A 527 21.99 7.04 9.43
CA PRO A 527 20.55 7.23 9.26
C PRO A 527 20.08 7.14 7.79
N GLN A 528 20.89 7.61 6.84
CA GLN A 528 20.57 7.48 5.41
C GLN A 528 20.50 6.01 4.96
N ALA A 529 21.52 5.21 5.31
CA ALA A 529 21.52 3.78 5.01
C ALA A 529 20.43 3.01 5.79
N ALA A 530 20.21 3.39 7.05
CA ALA A 530 19.17 2.83 7.92
C ALA A 530 17.77 3.06 7.34
N PHE A 531 17.47 4.25 6.83
CA PHE A 531 16.17 4.54 6.25
C PHE A 531 15.94 3.84 4.91
N LEU A 532 16.99 3.64 4.10
CA LEU A 532 16.90 2.77 2.94
C LEU A 532 16.58 1.32 3.34
N ALA A 533 17.16 0.81 4.42
CA ALA A 533 16.79 -0.52 4.93
C ALA A 533 15.34 -0.57 5.47
N LEU A 534 14.89 0.47 6.18
CA LEU A 534 13.52 0.55 6.71
C LEU A 534 12.46 0.64 5.61
N SER A 535 12.74 1.36 4.52
CA SER A 535 11.87 1.42 3.34
C SER A 535 11.94 0.16 2.47
N ASN A 536 12.60 -0.90 2.95
CA ASN A 536 12.83 -2.14 2.22
C ASN A 536 13.61 -1.94 0.90
N PHE A 537 14.62 -1.07 0.94
CA PHE A 537 15.49 -0.68 -0.18
C PHE A 537 14.70 -0.09 -1.35
N ASP A 538 13.68 0.71 -1.05
CA ASP A 538 12.86 1.34 -2.08
C ASP A 538 13.71 2.22 -3.01
N PHE A 539 13.57 1.99 -4.31
CA PHE A 539 14.40 2.66 -5.30
C PHE A 539 14.11 4.17 -5.38
N ASP A 540 12.86 4.59 -5.19
CA ASP A 540 12.51 6.01 -5.26
C ASP A 540 13.07 6.76 -4.06
N VAL A 541 13.04 6.14 -2.87
CA VAL A 541 13.75 6.62 -1.67
C VAL A 541 15.26 6.73 -1.96
N PHE A 542 15.85 5.71 -2.58
CA PHE A 542 17.27 5.75 -2.97
C PHE A 542 17.59 6.92 -3.90
N LEU A 543 16.74 7.24 -4.88
CA LEU A 543 16.97 8.35 -5.81
C LEU A 543 17.10 9.70 -5.08
N LEU A 544 16.36 9.90 -3.99
CA LEU A 544 16.40 11.11 -3.16
C LEU A 544 17.70 11.21 -2.33
N PHE A 545 18.15 10.10 -1.72
CA PHE A 545 19.29 10.13 -0.80
C PHE A 545 20.66 9.85 -1.43
N LYS A 546 20.73 9.19 -2.60
CA LYS A 546 21.99 8.66 -3.14
C LYS A 546 23.13 9.70 -3.18
N TRP A 547 22.86 10.93 -3.61
CA TRP A 547 23.93 11.94 -3.70
C TRP A 547 24.29 12.53 -2.33
N GLN A 548 23.37 12.54 -1.38
CA GLN A 548 23.65 12.89 0.01
C GLN A 548 24.57 11.83 0.65
N ILE A 549 24.30 10.54 0.38
CA ILE A 549 25.15 9.42 0.80
C ILE A 549 26.56 9.52 0.22
N VAL A 550 26.67 9.77 -1.09
CA VAL A 550 27.98 9.97 -1.74
C VAL A 550 28.75 11.13 -1.11
N LYS A 551 28.07 12.25 -0.82
CA LYS A 551 28.67 13.41 -0.16
C LYS A 551 29.11 13.08 1.27
N ALA A 552 28.26 12.40 2.05
CA ALA A 552 28.56 12.01 3.42
C ALA A 552 29.73 11.03 3.48
N ALA A 553 29.87 10.13 2.50
CA ALA A 553 30.93 9.14 2.40
C ALA A 553 32.26 9.68 1.82
N ALA A 554 32.35 10.96 1.46
CA ALA A 554 33.54 11.52 0.83
C ALA A 554 34.80 11.46 1.71
N HIS A 555 34.64 11.44 3.03
CA HIS A 555 35.72 11.36 4.00
C HIS A 555 36.28 9.94 4.19
N LEU A 556 35.57 8.91 3.73
CA LEU A 556 35.99 7.52 3.90
C LEU A 556 37.28 7.25 3.13
N ALA A 557 38.21 6.53 3.76
CA ALA A 557 39.44 6.10 3.11
C ALA A 557 39.12 5.20 1.89
N VAL A 558 40.09 5.06 0.98
CA VAL A 558 39.91 4.25 -0.23
C VAL A 558 39.64 2.78 0.10
N ALA A 559 40.35 2.24 1.08
CA ALA A 559 40.24 0.86 1.52
C ALA A 559 39.20 0.66 2.64
N ASP A 560 38.33 1.64 2.89
CA ASP A 560 37.32 1.54 3.93
C ASP A 560 36.23 0.51 3.55
N PRO A 561 36.03 -0.56 4.35
CA PRO A 561 35.02 -1.59 4.06
C PRO A 561 33.59 -1.04 3.96
N GLN A 562 33.30 0.12 4.54
CA GLN A 562 31.99 0.75 4.40
C GLN A 562 31.66 1.10 2.95
N ARG A 563 32.66 1.34 2.09
CA ARG A 563 32.43 1.59 0.66
C ARG A 563 31.78 0.39 -0.02
N ASP A 564 32.22 -0.83 0.29
CA ASP A 564 31.63 -2.06 -0.25
C ASP A 564 30.20 -2.26 0.25
N HIS A 565 29.93 -1.90 1.51
CA HIS A 565 28.56 -1.90 2.03
C HIS A 565 27.66 -0.93 1.28
N LEU A 566 28.15 0.27 0.94
CA LEU A 566 27.39 1.24 0.14
C LEU A 566 27.18 0.76 -1.30
N VAL A 567 28.17 0.10 -1.91
CA VAL A 567 27.98 -0.57 -3.21
C VAL A 567 26.85 -1.60 -3.10
N SER A 568 26.87 -2.48 -2.09
CA SER A 568 25.82 -3.48 -1.85
C SER A 568 24.45 -2.83 -1.63
N LEU A 569 24.39 -1.77 -0.82
CA LEU A 569 23.17 -1.00 -0.55
C LEU A 569 22.55 -0.46 -1.84
N GLY A 570 23.35 0.22 -2.67
CA GLY A 570 22.88 0.75 -3.95
C GLY A 570 22.45 -0.36 -4.91
N THR A 571 23.17 -1.50 -4.95
CA THR A 571 22.78 -2.66 -5.75
C THR A 571 21.41 -3.20 -5.34
N LYS A 572 21.15 -3.37 -4.04
CA LYS A 572 19.84 -3.80 -3.52
C LYS A 572 18.72 -2.85 -3.94
N CYS A 573 18.95 -1.54 -3.82
CA CYS A 573 17.96 -0.55 -4.26
C CYS A 573 17.73 -0.63 -5.77
N TYR A 574 18.80 -0.73 -6.57
CA TYR A 574 18.72 -0.79 -8.03
C TYR A 574 18.04 -2.05 -8.57
N GLN A 575 18.12 -3.17 -7.84
CA GLN A 575 17.38 -4.39 -8.16
C GLN A 575 15.86 -4.21 -8.02
N LYS A 576 15.41 -3.27 -7.19
CA LYS A 576 14.00 -2.92 -6.97
C LYS A 576 13.50 -1.77 -7.84
N ARG A 577 14.31 -1.30 -8.80
CA ARG A 577 13.89 -0.23 -9.71
C ARG A 577 12.69 -0.69 -10.54
N TYR A 578 11.78 0.24 -10.76
CA TYR A 578 10.67 0.06 -11.70
C TYR A 578 10.56 1.30 -12.59
N SER A 579 10.40 1.08 -13.90
CA SER A 579 10.18 2.14 -14.87
C SER A 579 8.72 2.12 -15.29
N LEU A 580 8.08 3.28 -15.31
CA LEU A 580 6.74 3.38 -15.91
C LEU A 580 6.80 3.16 -17.43
N ALA A 581 7.92 3.52 -18.07
CA ALA A 581 8.17 3.22 -19.47
C ALA A 581 8.59 1.75 -19.68
N VAL A 582 8.20 1.16 -20.81
CA VAL A 582 8.61 -0.21 -21.21
C VAL A 582 10.10 -0.31 -21.54
N VAL A 583 10.73 0.82 -21.86
CA VAL A 583 12.17 0.90 -22.12
C VAL A 583 12.88 1.24 -20.82
N ASP A 584 14.03 0.59 -20.61
CA ASP A 584 14.91 0.96 -19.51
C ASP A 584 15.31 2.45 -19.59
N ASP A 585 15.18 3.16 -18.47
CA ASP A 585 15.51 4.57 -18.40
C ASP A 585 17.04 4.77 -18.44
N PHE A 586 17.52 5.36 -19.55
CA PHE A 586 18.92 5.70 -19.76
C PHE A 586 19.52 6.52 -18.60
N ASN A 587 18.78 7.52 -18.09
CA ASN A 587 19.25 8.38 -17.03
C ASN A 587 19.34 7.64 -15.70
N VAL A 588 18.42 6.70 -15.44
CA VAL A 588 18.47 5.81 -14.28
C VAL A 588 19.70 4.90 -14.35
N GLN A 589 19.95 4.25 -15.49
CA GLN A 589 21.13 3.41 -15.70
C GLN A 589 22.44 4.22 -15.56
N LEU A 590 22.53 5.35 -16.25
CA LEU A 590 23.69 6.24 -16.17
C LEU A 590 23.91 6.75 -14.74
N SER A 591 22.82 7.07 -14.03
CA SER A 591 22.90 7.48 -12.63
C SER A 591 23.44 6.36 -11.75
N MET A 592 23.07 5.11 -12.01
CA MET A 592 23.58 3.97 -11.24
C MET A 592 25.05 3.69 -11.55
N ALA A 593 25.46 3.80 -12.81
CA ALA A 593 26.88 3.71 -13.17
C ALA A 593 27.73 4.77 -12.45
N ARG A 594 27.20 5.99 -12.29
CA ARG A 594 27.85 7.06 -11.51
C ARG A 594 27.92 6.75 -10.02
N TRP A 595 26.90 6.10 -9.45
CA TRP A 595 26.94 5.62 -8.07
C TRP A 595 28.11 4.64 -7.86
N PHE A 596 28.21 3.62 -8.71
CA PHE A 596 29.30 2.66 -8.63
C PHE A 596 30.68 3.32 -8.82
N TYR A 597 30.79 4.25 -9.77
CA TYR A 597 32.01 5.02 -9.97
C TYR A 597 32.40 5.82 -8.71
N ALA A 598 31.43 6.47 -8.04
CA ALA A 598 31.68 7.26 -6.83
C ALA A 598 32.23 6.41 -5.66
N PHE A 599 31.86 5.14 -5.61
CA PHE A 599 32.37 4.16 -4.65
C PHE A 599 33.49 3.28 -5.18
N ARG A 600 34.04 3.59 -6.36
CA ARG A 600 35.15 2.87 -7.01
C ARG A 600 34.85 1.41 -7.37
N ALA A 601 33.58 1.04 -7.46
CA ALA A 601 33.14 -0.23 -8.04
C ALA A 601 33.17 -0.14 -9.57
N TYR A 602 34.37 -0.05 -10.12
CA TYR A 602 34.58 0.28 -11.54
C TYR A 602 34.08 -0.82 -12.47
N GLU A 603 34.17 -2.08 -12.09
CA GLU A 603 33.67 -3.23 -12.84
C GLU A 603 32.14 -3.16 -12.99
N ALA A 604 31.41 -2.98 -11.88
CA ALA A 604 29.95 -2.82 -11.89
C ALA A 604 29.52 -1.57 -12.68
N SER A 605 30.28 -0.47 -12.58
CA SER A 605 30.06 0.73 -13.41
C SER A 605 30.26 0.41 -14.90
N ALA A 606 31.31 -0.33 -15.25
CA ALA A 606 31.60 -0.72 -16.62
C ALA A 606 30.53 -1.61 -17.22
N GLU A 607 29.97 -2.55 -16.46
CA GLU A 607 28.89 -3.44 -16.92
C GLU A 607 27.67 -2.66 -17.39
N ILE A 608 27.17 -1.73 -16.56
CA ILE A 608 26.04 -0.87 -16.93
C ILE A 608 26.39 -0.01 -18.14
N LEU A 609 27.57 0.63 -18.13
CA LEU A 609 27.96 1.55 -19.21
C LEU A 609 28.16 0.84 -20.54
N LYS A 610 28.63 -0.41 -20.56
CA LYS A 610 28.74 -1.22 -21.78
C LYS A 610 27.37 -1.44 -22.42
N ALA A 611 26.33 -1.72 -21.61
CA ALA A 611 24.96 -1.87 -22.11
C ALA A 611 24.42 -0.57 -22.72
N LEU A 612 24.90 0.59 -22.25
CA LEU A 612 24.53 1.91 -22.77
C LEU A 612 25.29 2.32 -24.04
N MET A 613 26.33 1.59 -24.47
CA MET A 613 27.16 1.98 -25.62
C MET A 613 26.42 2.15 -26.95
N PRO A 614 25.40 1.35 -27.29
CA PRO A 614 24.63 1.55 -28.52
C PRO A 614 24.01 2.94 -28.66
N THR A 615 23.75 3.64 -27.55
CA THR A 615 23.19 5.01 -27.57
C THR A 615 24.18 6.05 -28.07
N HIS A 616 25.48 5.76 -28.00
CA HIS A 616 26.57 6.70 -28.28
C HIS A 616 26.47 8.04 -27.52
N ASP A 617 25.80 8.07 -26.38
CA ASP A 617 25.62 9.27 -25.56
C ASP A 617 26.98 9.72 -24.97
N VAL A 618 27.27 11.02 -25.11
CA VAL A 618 28.56 11.60 -24.69
C VAL A 618 28.84 11.42 -23.19
N ARG A 619 27.80 11.36 -22.36
CA ARG A 619 27.92 11.17 -20.90
C ARG A 619 28.32 9.73 -20.57
N ALA A 620 27.76 8.75 -21.28
CA ALA A 620 28.11 7.33 -21.12
C ALA A 620 29.52 7.04 -21.64
N LEU A 621 29.87 7.57 -22.82
CA LEU A 621 31.23 7.46 -23.38
C LEU A 621 32.27 8.08 -22.46
N TYR A 622 32.01 9.28 -21.94
CA TYR A 622 32.90 9.96 -21.00
C TYR A 622 33.12 9.12 -19.73
N LEU A 623 32.04 8.66 -19.10
CA LEU A 623 32.14 7.90 -17.85
C LEU A 623 32.83 6.54 -18.06
N LEU A 624 32.54 5.84 -19.15
CA LEU A 624 33.20 4.57 -19.45
C LEU A 624 34.70 4.77 -19.76
N GLY A 625 35.06 5.88 -20.40
CA GLY A 625 36.45 6.27 -20.58
C GLY A 625 37.19 6.44 -19.25
N LEU A 626 36.59 7.14 -18.28
CA LEU A 626 37.14 7.28 -16.92
C LEU A 626 37.27 5.92 -16.22
N VAL A 627 36.22 5.09 -16.28
CA VAL A 627 36.23 3.74 -15.71
C VAL A 627 37.34 2.88 -16.31
N CYS A 628 37.50 2.89 -17.63
CA CYS A 628 38.57 2.14 -18.30
C CYS A 628 39.97 2.62 -17.88
N ALA A 629 40.14 3.93 -17.66
CA ALA A 629 41.42 4.46 -17.16
C ALA A 629 41.73 3.93 -15.75
N GLN A 630 40.73 3.88 -14.87
CA GLN A 630 40.87 3.36 -13.51
C GLN A 630 41.15 1.84 -13.49
N LEU A 631 40.57 1.09 -14.43
CA LEU A 631 40.82 -0.35 -14.63
C LEU A 631 42.12 -0.67 -15.38
N GLY A 632 42.94 0.34 -15.72
CA GLY A 632 44.19 0.15 -16.46
C GLY A 632 44.04 -0.12 -17.97
N ALA A 633 42.82 -0.10 -18.51
CA ALA A 633 42.53 -0.28 -19.94
C ALA A 633 42.77 1.02 -20.75
N ARG A 634 44.02 1.49 -20.77
CA ARG A 634 44.42 2.82 -21.27
C ARG A 634 44.05 3.09 -22.73
N ASP A 635 44.22 2.12 -23.63
CA ASP A 635 43.88 2.33 -25.05
C ASP A 635 42.37 2.47 -25.26
N LYS A 636 41.57 1.64 -24.57
CA LYS A 636 40.10 1.76 -24.58
C LYS A 636 39.65 3.10 -24.00
N ALA A 637 40.26 3.52 -22.89
CA ALA A 637 39.98 4.83 -22.29
C ALA A 637 40.23 5.97 -23.30
N ARG A 638 41.39 5.96 -23.97
CA ARG A 638 41.75 6.96 -24.98
C ARG A 638 40.72 7.02 -26.12
N LEU A 639 40.37 5.87 -26.69
CA LEU A 639 39.40 5.79 -27.79
C LEU A 639 38.02 6.32 -27.39
N LEU A 640 37.54 5.95 -26.20
CA LEU A 640 36.24 6.39 -25.68
C LEU A 640 36.22 7.90 -25.41
N LEU A 641 37.29 8.45 -24.82
CA LEU A 641 37.40 9.89 -24.54
C LEU A 641 37.56 10.71 -25.83
N GLN A 642 38.29 10.22 -26.83
CA GLN A 642 38.37 10.83 -28.16
C GLN A 642 37.02 10.81 -28.88
N SER A 643 36.30 9.68 -28.84
CA SER A 643 34.95 9.55 -29.37
C SER A 643 33.99 10.54 -28.69
N CYS A 644 34.06 10.67 -27.37
CA CYS A 644 33.31 11.68 -26.62
C CYS A 644 33.65 13.11 -27.09
N HIS A 645 34.93 13.45 -27.25
CA HIS A 645 35.37 14.77 -27.71
C HIS A 645 34.87 15.11 -29.12
N SER A 646 34.96 14.15 -30.05
CA SER A 646 34.53 14.32 -31.44
C SER A 646 33.04 14.66 -31.60
N ARG A 647 32.23 14.33 -30.58
CA ARG A 647 30.77 14.53 -30.54
C ARG A 647 30.35 15.86 -29.90
N LYS A 648 31.27 16.83 -29.79
CA LYS A 648 31.02 18.17 -29.22
C LYS A 648 30.35 18.10 -27.84
N PRO A 649 31.00 17.49 -26.84
CA PRO A 649 30.40 17.30 -25.53
C PRO A 649 30.20 18.66 -24.84
N HIS A 650 29.28 18.73 -23.88
CA HIS A 650 29.03 19.97 -23.11
C HIS A 650 30.34 20.58 -22.57
N THR A 651 30.37 21.91 -22.44
CA THR A 651 31.56 22.70 -22.06
C THR A 651 32.30 22.14 -20.84
N LYS A 652 31.55 21.63 -19.84
CA LYS A 652 32.07 20.98 -18.63
C LYS A 652 32.93 19.75 -18.93
N PHE A 653 32.54 18.91 -19.89
CA PHE A 653 33.29 17.73 -20.30
C PHE A 653 34.46 18.10 -21.21
N ALA A 654 34.28 19.07 -22.11
CA ALA A 654 35.34 19.55 -22.99
C ALA A 654 36.56 20.09 -22.22
N ALA A 655 36.32 20.85 -21.13
CA ALA A 655 37.41 21.35 -20.27
C ALA A 655 38.17 20.21 -19.57
N ARG A 656 37.46 19.19 -19.09
CA ARG A 656 38.06 18.04 -18.40
C ARG A 656 38.79 17.09 -19.36
N LEU A 657 38.28 16.92 -20.58
CA LEU A 657 38.90 16.12 -21.63
C LEU A 657 40.20 16.73 -22.14
N LYS A 658 40.39 18.05 -22.05
CA LYS A 658 41.67 18.70 -22.37
C LYS A 658 42.74 18.49 -21.28
N ALA A 659 42.33 18.15 -20.07
CA ALA A 659 43.22 17.92 -18.92
C ALA A 659 43.61 16.45 -18.73
N LEU A 660 42.92 15.53 -19.42
CA LEU A 660 43.14 14.08 -19.44
C LEU A 660 43.85 13.70 -20.74
#